data_AF-A0AAN9M7T8-F1
#
_entry.id   AF-A0AAN9M7T8-F1
#
_cell.length_a   1.000
_cell.length_b   1.000
_cell.length_c   1.000
_cell.angle_alpha   90.00
_cell.angle_beta   90.00
_cell.angle_gamma   90.00
#
_symmetry.space_group_name_H-M   'P 1'
#
loop_
_entity.id
_entity.type
_entity.pdbx_description
1 polymer ?
#
loop_
_entity_poly.entity_id
_entity_poly.type
_entity_poly.pdbx_seq_one_letter_code
_entity_poly.pdbx_strand_id
1 'polypeptide(L)'
;MKRGSFFAQLVDLLQFYEGFEINDHTGTQLTDHEVLETHYSRLQSFQLLAFKKMEKLRELALTNIGSIHKRANLSKKLSVLSPEELRDFVCCKLKLVSKEDPWSERVDFLIEVMVSYFEKQQSQKEAINALPLYPNEQIMWDESVVPSINYSGEGCLALPKLNLQFLTLHDYLLRNFNLFRLESTYEIREDIQEAVPHLLAYINNDGETAFRGWSRMGVPVKEFKISEVKQTNIGEVKPASVTAEVTYSISSYRAQIRSEWDALKEHDVLFLLSIRPSFEPLSAEEEDKASVPQKLGLQYVRGCEVIEIRDEEGNLMNDFSGRIKRDEWKPPKGELRTVTVALDTAQYHMDVSNIAEKGAEDVYGTFNVLMRRKPKENNFKAILESIRDLMNEYCIVPKWLENIFLGYGDPSAAQWTNMPDLLETVDFKDTFIDADHLKECFVDYEVSFINSNGTENLNPRAPFRIKLPRTLKPSNGALTGNAVDTFDQKEALIIEAYTPPDPGPYPQDQPKQNSVRFTPTQVEAIISGIQPGLTMVVGPPGTGKTDTAVQILNVLYHNCPSQRTLIITHSNQALNDLFEKIMQRDVPARYLLRLGQGEQELATDLDFSRQGRVNAMLVRRLELLSEVERLARSLQLPEDVGYTCETAGYFWLPHVYS
;
A
#
# COMPACT_ATOMS: atom_id res chain seq x y z
N MET A 1 -25.99 10.92 21.50
CA MET A 1 -26.14 10.20 20.21
C MET A 1 -27.62 10.21 19.81
N LYS A 2 -27.94 10.59 18.57
CA LYS A 2 -29.30 10.39 18.02
C LYS A 2 -29.58 8.88 18.03
N ARG A 3 -30.70 8.43 18.61
CA ARG A 3 -31.09 7.00 18.59
C ARG A 3 -31.07 6.51 17.14
N GLY A 4 -30.29 5.47 16.85
CA GLY A 4 -30.24 4.82 15.54
C GLY A 4 -29.13 5.28 14.59
N SER A 5 -28.21 6.18 14.96
CA SER A 5 -27.09 6.55 14.06
C SER A 5 -26.21 5.36 13.69
N PHE A 6 -25.92 4.49 14.66
CA PHE A 6 -25.16 3.27 14.45
C PHE A 6 -25.86 2.29 13.49
N PHE A 7 -27.18 2.11 13.66
CA PHE A 7 -27.95 1.27 12.76
C PHE A 7 -27.95 1.83 11.33
N ALA A 8 -28.02 3.15 11.16
CA ALA A 8 -27.92 3.78 9.85
C ALA A 8 -26.57 3.45 9.16
N GLN A 9 -25.45 3.52 9.88
CA GLN A 9 -24.13 3.15 9.33
C GLN A 9 -24.05 1.67 8.92
N LEU A 10 -24.68 0.77 9.68
CA LEU A 10 -24.78 -0.63 9.29
C LEU A 10 -25.64 -0.83 8.04
N VAL A 11 -26.72 -0.06 7.90
CA VAL A 11 -27.56 -0.06 6.69
C VAL A 11 -26.79 0.49 5.51
N ASP A 12 -25.99 1.55 5.67
CA ASP A 12 -25.14 2.10 4.61
C ASP A 12 -24.12 1.05 4.12
N LEU A 13 -23.52 0.30 5.05
CA LEU A 13 -22.63 -0.81 4.70
C LEU A 13 -23.36 -1.94 3.95
N LEU A 14 -24.58 -2.28 4.36
CA LEU A 14 -25.40 -3.27 3.65
C LEU A 14 -25.75 -2.78 2.23
N GLN A 15 -26.20 -1.54 2.10
CA GLN A 15 -26.56 -0.93 0.83
C GLN A 15 -25.36 -0.86 -0.14
N PHE A 16 -24.16 -0.60 0.39
CA PHE A 16 -22.93 -0.66 -0.38
C PHE A 16 -22.71 -2.05 -1.01
N TYR A 17 -22.88 -3.13 -0.24
CA TYR A 17 -22.70 -4.49 -0.76
C TYR A 17 -23.89 -4.97 -1.61
N GLU A 18 -25.10 -4.45 -1.41
CA GLU A 18 -26.25 -4.72 -2.27
C GLU A 18 -26.03 -4.18 -3.69
N GLY A 19 -25.39 -3.00 -3.82
CA GLY A 19 -24.99 -2.39 -5.08
C GLY A 19 -23.58 -2.75 -5.53
N PHE A 20 -22.96 -3.80 -5.00
CA PHE A 20 -21.56 -4.08 -5.29
C PHE A 20 -21.36 -4.43 -6.78
N GLU A 21 -20.31 -3.89 -7.40
CA GLU A 21 -20.03 -4.03 -8.83
C GLU A 21 -19.43 -5.41 -9.16
N ILE A 22 -20.20 -6.47 -8.93
CA ILE A 22 -19.83 -7.87 -9.19
C ILE A 22 -20.92 -8.60 -9.96
N ASN A 23 -20.52 -9.55 -10.78
CA ASN A 23 -21.44 -10.47 -11.43
C ASN A 23 -21.71 -11.68 -10.51
N ASP A 24 -22.92 -11.77 -9.96
CA ASP A 24 -23.32 -12.82 -9.00
C ASP A 24 -23.14 -14.26 -9.49
N HIS A 25 -23.11 -14.49 -10.81
CA HIS A 25 -22.98 -15.83 -11.38
C HIS A 25 -21.53 -16.25 -11.60
N THR A 26 -20.68 -15.30 -12.00
CA THR A 26 -19.28 -15.57 -12.34
C THR A 26 -18.31 -15.19 -11.24
N GLY A 27 -18.72 -14.35 -10.29
CA GLY A 27 -17.86 -13.76 -9.26
C GLY A 27 -16.88 -12.71 -9.80
N THR A 28 -17.01 -12.29 -11.06
CA THR A 28 -16.09 -11.32 -11.69
C THR A 28 -16.52 -9.90 -11.41
N GLN A 29 -15.54 -9.01 -11.21
CA GLN A 29 -15.79 -7.58 -11.05
C GLN A 29 -16.36 -7.00 -12.35
N LEU A 30 -17.44 -6.22 -12.24
CA LEU A 30 -18.01 -5.50 -13.38
C LEU A 30 -17.13 -4.31 -13.74
N THR A 31 -16.96 -4.08 -15.03
CA THR A 31 -16.33 -2.87 -15.56
C THR A 31 -17.29 -1.68 -15.51
N ASP A 32 -16.73 -0.45 -15.51
CA ASP A 32 -17.53 0.79 -15.51
C ASP A 32 -18.53 0.83 -16.69
N HIS A 33 -18.17 0.22 -17.83
CA HIS A 33 -19.05 0.08 -18.99
C HIS A 33 -20.20 -0.89 -18.73
N GLU A 34 -19.94 -2.08 -18.17
CA GLU A 34 -20.97 -3.07 -17.85
C GLU A 34 -21.95 -2.57 -16.80
N VAL A 35 -21.46 -1.82 -15.80
CA VAL A 35 -22.32 -1.15 -14.80
C VAL A 35 -23.26 -0.15 -15.48
N LEU A 36 -22.73 0.70 -16.37
CA LEU A 36 -23.51 1.68 -17.14
C LEU A 36 -24.53 1.01 -18.07
N GLU A 37 -24.12 -0.02 -18.81
CA GLU A 37 -24.97 -0.77 -19.71
C GLU A 37 -26.13 -1.45 -18.96
N THR A 38 -25.83 -2.07 -17.81
CA THR A 38 -26.84 -2.69 -16.94
C THR A 38 -27.84 -1.65 -16.43
N HIS A 39 -27.36 -0.48 -15.99
CA HIS A 39 -28.22 0.62 -15.55
C HIS A 39 -29.13 1.14 -16.69
N TYR A 40 -28.58 1.34 -17.88
CA TYR A 40 -29.35 1.81 -19.04
C TYR A 40 -30.37 0.78 -19.51
N SER A 41 -29.98 -0.49 -19.60
CA SER A 41 -30.88 -1.59 -19.97
C SER A 41 -32.07 -1.70 -19.00
N ARG A 42 -31.79 -1.56 -17.69
CA ARG A 42 -32.83 -1.53 -16.64
C ARG A 42 -33.80 -0.36 -16.82
N LEU A 43 -33.29 0.85 -17.03
CA LEU A 43 -34.14 2.03 -17.23
C LEU A 43 -34.92 1.99 -18.54
N GLN A 44 -34.32 1.52 -19.64
CA GLN A 44 -35.01 1.34 -20.91
C GLN A 44 -36.16 0.34 -20.79
N SER A 45 -35.94 -0.79 -20.10
CA SER A 45 -36.98 -1.78 -19.83
C SER A 45 -38.13 -1.19 -19.01
N PHE A 46 -37.81 -0.35 -18.02
CA PHE A 46 -38.80 0.40 -17.26
C PHE A 46 -39.58 1.40 -18.12
N GLN A 47 -38.91 2.18 -18.96
CA GLN A 47 -39.56 3.12 -19.88
C GLN A 47 -40.51 2.42 -20.85
N LEU A 48 -40.08 1.29 -21.44
CA LEU A 48 -40.93 0.49 -22.33
C LEU A 48 -42.17 -0.04 -21.61
N LEU A 49 -42.02 -0.53 -20.38
CA LEU A 49 -43.12 -1.00 -19.57
C LEU A 49 -44.08 0.14 -19.20
N ALA A 50 -43.55 1.28 -18.76
CA ALA A 50 -44.31 2.47 -18.42
C ALA A 50 -45.13 2.96 -19.63
N PHE A 51 -44.51 3.06 -20.81
CA PHE A 51 -45.19 3.46 -22.05
C PHE A 51 -46.37 2.54 -22.41
N LYS A 52 -46.15 1.23 -22.28
CA LYS A 52 -47.14 0.20 -22.68
C LYS A 52 -48.26 0.01 -21.66
N LYS A 53 -47.98 0.17 -20.36
CA LYS A 53 -48.87 -0.25 -19.26
C LYS A 53 -49.44 0.89 -18.43
N MET A 54 -48.98 2.14 -18.61
CA MET A 54 -49.42 3.28 -17.80
C MET A 54 -49.43 4.58 -18.63
N GLU A 55 -50.61 5.00 -19.09
CA GLU A 55 -50.71 6.18 -19.98
C GLU A 55 -50.19 7.48 -19.33
N LYS A 56 -50.42 7.64 -18.03
CA LYS A 56 -49.93 8.79 -17.24
C LYS A 56 -48.40 8.89 -17.19
N LEU A 57 -47.68 7.80 -17.43
CA LEU A 57 -46.21 7.76 -17.46
C LEU A 57 -45.62 7.85 -18.88
N ARG A 58 -46.42 8.09 -19.93
CA ARG A 58 -45.89 8.18 -21.30
C ARG A 58 -44.85 9.30 -21.46
N GLU A 59 -45.04 10.42 -20.77
CA GLU A 59 -44.05 11.50 -20.79
C GLU A 59 -42.73 11.07 -20.14
N LEU A 60 -42.79 10.37 -19.00
CA LEU A 60 -41.62 9.77 -18.35
C LEU A 60 -40.93 8.79 -19.31
N ALA A 61 -41.70 7.91 -19.95
CA ALA A 61 -41.17 6.89 -20.84
C ALA A 61 -40.45 7.45 -22.08
N LEU A 62 -40.77 8.67 -22.52
CA LEU A 62 -40.14 9.34 -23.66
C LEU A 62 -39.00 10.29 -23.25
N THR A 63 -38.77 10.49 -21.95
CA THR A 63 -37.72 11.38 -21.44
C THR A 63 -36.34 10.72 -21.55
N ASN A 64 -35.27 11.50 -21.66
CA ASN A 64 -33.91 10.95 -21.68
C ASN A 64 -33.52 10.34 -20.31
N ILE A 65 -32.76 9.25 -20.34
CA ILE A 65 -32.30 8.53 -19.15
C ILE A 65 -31.58 9.46 -18.15
N GLY A 66 -30.72 10.36 -18.64
CA GLY A 66 -29.97 11.32 -17.81
C GLY A 66 -30.84 12.28 -16.99
N SER A 67 -32.12 12.44 -17.34
CA SER A 67 -33.07 13.22 -16.53
C SER A 67 -33.81 12.34 -15.52
N ILE A 68 -34.15 11.10 -15.90
CA ILE A 68 -34.97 10.19 -15.09
C ILE A 68 -34.14 9.52 -13.99
N HIS A 69 -32.86 9.24 -14.22
CA HIS A 69 -32.03 8.55 -13.23
C HIS A 69 -31.69 9.41 -11.97
N LYS A 70 -32.15 10.67 -11.91
CA LYS A 70 -31.99 11.56 -10.74
C LYS A 70 -33.16 11.38 -9.79
N ARG A 71 -32.88 11.11 -8.51
CA ARG A 71 -33.91 10.88 -7.46
C ARG A 71 -35.05 11.90 -7.48
N ALA A 72 -34.71 13.19 -7.46
CA ALA A 72 -35.69 14.28 -7.41
C ALA A 72 -36.61 14.32 -8.64
N ASN A 73 -36.06 14.05 -9.83
CA ASN A 73 -36.82 14.06 -11.07
C ASN A 73 -37.73 12.83 -11.18
N LEU A 74 -37.21 11.65 -10.81
CA LEU A 74 -38.00 10.41 -10.83
C LEU A 74 -39.18 10.50 -9.86
N SER A 75 -38.92 10.92 -8.62
CA SER A 75 -39.97 11.13 -7.61
C SER A 75 -41.06 12.09 -8.10
N LYS A 76 -40.65 13.23 -8.69
CA LYS A 76 -41.59 14.21 -9.27
C LYS A 76 -42.41 13.65 -10.44
N LYS A 77 -41.85 12.77 -11.26
CA LYS A 77 -42.58 12.16 -12.38
C LYS A 77 -43.51 11.02 -11.92
N LEU A 78 -43.16 10.32 -10.84
CA LEU A 78 -43.99 9.26 -10.25
C LEU A 78 -45.19 9.80 -9.46
N SER A 79 -45.11 11.03 -8.93
CA SER A 79 -46.20 11.65 -8.16
C SER A 79 -47.49 11.94 -8.95
N VAL A 80 -47.48 11.76 -10.28
CA VAL A 80 -48.65 11.85 -11.15
C VAL A 80 -49.61 10.66 -10.96
N LEU A 81 -49.13 9.55 -10.41
CA LEU A 81 -49.92 8.35 -10.15
C LEU A 81 -50.74 8.45 -8.86
N SER A 82 -51.94 7.87 -8.85
CA SER A 82 -52.67 7.66 -7.60
C SER A 82 -51.98 6.59 -6.73
N PRO A 83 -52.25 6.53 -5.42
CA PRO A 83 -51.70 5.50 -4.54
C PRO A 83 -51.98 4.07 -5.04
N GLU A 84 -53.18 3.81 -5.55
CA GLU A 84 -53.57 2.50 -6.08
C GLU A 84 -52.85 2.17 -7.39
N GLU A 85 -52.70 3.17 -8.28
CA GLU A 85 -51.96 3.03 -9.53
C GLU A 85 -50.47 2.77 -9.28
N LEU A 86 -49.87 3.49 -8.33
CA LEU A 86 -48.48 3.30 -7.93
C LEU A 86 -48.28 1.90 -7.34
N ARG A 87 -49.16 1.48 -6.44
CA ARG A 87 -49.12 0.13 -5.84
C ARG A 87 -49.28 -0.97 -6.89
N ASP A 88 -50.23 -0.86 -7.80
CA ASP A 88 -50.39 -1.80 -8.92
C ASP A 88 -49.12 -1.83 -9.79
N PHE A 89 -48.53 -0.67 -10.05
CA PHE A 89 -47.35 -0.57 -10.89
C PHE A 89 -46.11 -1.20 -10.25
N VAL A 90 -45.82 -0.90 -8.98
CA VAL A 90 -44.67 -1.45 -8.26
C VAL A 90 -44.84 -2.94 -7.96
N CYS A 91 -46.01 -3.36 -7.45
CA CYS A 91 -46.22 -4.72 -6.97
C CYS A 91 -46.65 -5.71 -8.06
N CYS A 92 -47.48 -5.32 -9.04
CA CYS A 92 -47.96 -6.24 -10.08
C CYS A 92 -47.08 -6.22 -11.32
N LYS A 93 -46.77 -5.02 -11.82
CA LYS A 93 -46.17 -4.83 -13.14
C LYS A 93 -44.65 -4.95 -13.08
N LEU A 94 -44.01 -4.27 -12.12
CA LEU A 94 -42.57 -4.35 -11.92
C LEU A 94 -42.14 -5.47 -10.97
N LYS A 95 -43.03 -5.88 -10.05
CA LYS A 95 -42.79 -6.95 -9.06
C LYS A 95 -41.57 -6.67 -8.17
N LEU A 96 -41.34 -5.41 -7.81
CA LEU A 96 -40.26 -5.02 -6.90
C LEU A 96 -40.62 -5.32 -5.43
N VAL A 97 -41.92 -5.31 -5.10
CA VAL A 97 -42.43 -5.55 -3.75
C VAL A 97 -43.64 -6.48 -3.83
N SER A 98 -43.78 -7.40 -2.87
CA SER A 98 -44.96 -8.26 -2.79
C SER A 98 -46.22 -7.44 -2.46
N LYS A 99 -47.38 -7.84 -2.97
CA LYS A 99 -48.66 -7.19 -2.61
C LYS A 99 -49.04 -7.37 -1.14
N GLU A 100 -48.52 -8.43 -0.53
CA GLU A 100 -48.73 -8.86 0.83
C GLU A 100 -47.76 -8.17 1.80
N ASP A 101 -46.81 -7.37 1.29
CA ASP A 101 -45.91 -6.61 2.12
C ASP A 101 -46.70 -5.58 2.96
N PRO A 102 -46.49 -5.52 4.29
CA PRO A 102 -47.18 -4.59 5.17
C PRO A 102 -47.01 -3.11 4.79
N TRP A 103 -45.94 -2.78 4.07
CA TRP A 103 -45.57 -1.43 3.66
C TRP A 103 -46.04 -1.12 2.23
N SER A 104 -46.66 -2.07 1.52
CA SER A 104 -47.13 -1.87 0.15
C SER A 104 -48.28 -0.84 0.00
N GLU A 105 -48.91 -0.44 1.10
CA GLU A 105 -49.92 0.64 1.12
C GLU A 105 -49.30 2.04 1.28
N ARG A 106 -48.01 2.11 1.65
CA ARG A 106 -47.31 3.37 1.91
C ARG A 106 -46.74 3.96 0.62
N VAL A 107 -47.31 5.08 0.18
CA VAL A 107 -46.86 5.79 -1.03
C VAL A 107 -45.41 6.23 -0.94
N ASP A 108 -44.98 6.75 0.21
CA ASP A 108 -43.60 7.20 0.43
C ASP A 108 -42.60 6.05 0.33
N PHE A 109 -42.93 4.88 0.90
CA PHE A 109 -42.15 3.67 0.75
C PHE A 109 -42.06 3.18 -0.71
N LEU A 110 -43.19 3.13 -1.42
CA LEU A 110 -43.22 2.71 -2.82
C LEU A 110 -42.43 3.66 -3.75
N ILE A 111 -42.50 4.97 -3.50
CA ILE A 111 -41.68 5.95 -4.22
C ILE A 111 -40.20 5.71 -3.91
N GLU A 112 -39.85 5.49 -2.64
CA GLU A 112 -38.47 5.25 -2.24
C GLU A 112 -37.91 3.97 -2.90
N VAL A 113 -38.67 2.87 -2.94
CA VAL A 113 -38.29 1.64 -3.67
C VAL A 113 -38.05 1.90 -5.15
N MET A 114 -38.94 2.66 -5.79
CA MET A 114 -38.78 3.01 -7.21
C MET A 114 -37.53 3.86 -7.43
N VAL A 115 -37.29 4.82 -6.55
CA VAL A 115 -36.16 5.73 -6.68
C VAL A 115 -34.84 5.01 -6.42
N SER A 116 -34.72 4.24 -5.35
CA SER A 116 -33.49 3.48 -5.03
C SER A 116 -33.14 2.44 -6.09
N TYR A 117 -34.15 1.80 -6.70
CA TYR A 117 -33.92 0.76 -7.71
C TYR A 117 -33.45 1.31 -9.08
N PHE A 118 -33.90 2.53 -9.45
CA PHE A 118 -33.68 3.12 -10.77
C PHE A 118 -32.74 4.33 -10.79
N GLU A 119 -32.31 4.85 -9.64
CA GLU A 119 -31.34 5.93 -9.60
C GLU A 119 -29.98 5.51 -10.18
N LYS A 120 -29.21 6.50 -10.64
CA LYS A 120 -27.81 6.26 -10.95
C LYS A 120 -27.04 6.11 -9.64
N GLN A 121 -26.48 4.94 -9.41
CA GLN A 121 -25.54 4.72 -8.32
C GLN A 121 -24.20 5.38 -8.66
N GLN A 122 -23.57 5.98 -7.65
CA GLN A 122 -22.20 6.45 -7.76
C GLN A 122 -21.28 5.24 -7.86
N SER A 123 -20.30 5.27 -8.78
CA SER A 123 -19.36 4.15 -8.87
C SER A 123 -18.48 4.08 -7.63
N GLN A 124 -17.99 2.89 -7.30
CA GLN A 124 -17.13 2.69 -6.14
C GLN A 124 -15.85 3.56 -6.24
N LYS A 125 -15.29 3.67 -7.44
CA LYS A 125 -14.13 4.54 -7.73
C LYS A 125 -14.43 6.01 -7.46
N GLU A 126 -15.57 6.53 -7.95
CA GLU A 126 -15.98 7.91 -7.73
C GLU A 126 -16.17 8.20 -6.23
N ALA A 127 -16.79 7.28 -5.50
CA ALA A 127 -17.02 7.41 -4.06
C ALA A 127 -15.69 7.51 -3.30
N ILE A 128 -14.73 6.63 -3.58
CA ILE A 128 -13.42 6.63 -2.91
C ILE A 128 -12.61 7.87 -3.27
N ASN A 129 -12.62 8.31 -4.53
CA ASN A 129 -11.91 9.51 -4.95
C ASN A 129 -12.49 10.79 -4.33
N ALA A 130 -13.75 10.77 -3.90
CA ALA A 130 -14.39 11.85 -3.17
C ALA A 130 -14.11 11.81 -1.65
N LEU A 131 -13.48 10.75 -1.11
CA LEU A 131 -13.16 10.67 0.32
C LEU A 131 -11.89 11.45 0.66
N PRO A 132 -11.92 12.28 1.71
CA PRO A 132 -10.72 12.82 2.32
C PRO A 132 -9.82 11.71 2.86
N LEU A 133 -8.51 11.92 2.76
CA LEU A 133 -7.50 11.01 3.30
C LEU A 133 -7.17 11.30 4.76
N TYR A 134 -7.28 12.57 5.15
CA TYR A 134 -7.07 12.97 6.53
C TYR A 134 -8.37 12.84 7.33
N PRO A 135 -8.28 12.38 8.59
CA PRO A 135 -9.42 12.44 9.49
C PRO A 135 -9.77 13.88 9.87
N ASN A 136 -11.04 14.09 10.15
CA ASN A 136 -11.58 15.33 10.69
C ASN A 136 -12.23 15.08 12.05
N GLU A 137 -12.67 16.16 12.70
CA GLU A 137 -13.28 16.12 14.03
C GLU A 137 -14.56 15.31 14.13
N GLN A 138 -15.27 15.07 13.02
CA GLN A 138 -16.52 14.31 13.07
C GLN A 138 -16.24 12.81 13.21
N ILE A 139 -15.20 12.32 12.51
CA ILE A 139 -14.85 10.90 12.48
C ILE A 139 -14.04 10.50 13.72
N MET A 140 -13.10 11.35 14.17
CA MET A 140 -12.19 11.02 15.30
C MET A 140 -12.92 10.64 16.59
N TRP A 141 -14.07 11.27 16.87
CA TRP A 141 -14.84 11.05 18.09
C TRP A 141 -16.13 10.26 17.87
N ASP A 142 -16.31 9.65 16.70
CA ASP A 142 -17.40 8.70 16.48
C ASP A 142 -16.99 7.30 16.95
N GLU A 143 -17.41 6.95 18.17
CA GLU A 143 -17.08 5.68 18.83
C GLU A 143 -17.63 4.44 18.11
N SER A 144 -18.57 4.61 17.17
CA SER A 144 -19.11 3.50 16.37
C SER A 144 -18.15 2.96 15.31
N VAL A 145 -17.22 3.83 14.85
CA VAL A 145 -16.23 3.54 13.81
C VAL A 145 -14.80 3.67 14.33
N VAL A 146 -14.55 4.53 15.33
CA VAL A 146 -13.27 4.67 16.02
C VAL A 146 -13.48 4.30 17.50
N PRO A 147 -13.49 2.99 17.84
CA PRO A 147 -13.73 2.54 19.21
C PRO A 147 -12.58 2.97 20.14
N SER A 148 -12.90 3.16 21.42
CA SER A 148 -11.87 3.34 22.46
C SER A 148 -11.23 2.01 22.86
N ILE A 149 -10.07 2.05 23.53
CA ILE A 149 -9.38 0.86 24.07
C ILE A 149 -10.31 0.02 24.97
N ASN A 150 -11.30 0.66 25.61
CA ASN A 150 -12.23 0.01 26.54
C ASN A 150 -13.38 -0.72 25.84
N TYR A 151 -13.31 -0.94 24.53
CA TYR A 151 -14.33 -1.68 23.80
C TYR A 151 -14.39 -3.14 24.26
N SER A 152 -15.52 -3.54 24.87
CA SER A 152 -15.70 -4.86 25.48
C SER A 152 -15.85 -6.01 24.48
N GLY A 153 -16.07 -5.72 23.20
CA GLY A 153 -16.39 -6.74 22.19
C GLY A 153 -17.83 -7.25 22.23
N GLU A 154 -18.66 -6.81 23.17
CA GLU A 154 -20.05 -7.27 23.30
C GLU A 154 -20.98 -6.67 22.22
N GLY A 155 -20.64 -5.49 21.70
CA GLY A 155 -21.35 -4.83 20.60
C GLY A 155 -20.88 -5.30 19.22
N CYS A 156 -21.53 -4.80 18.16
CA CYS A 156 -20.93 -4.81 16.83
C CYS A 156 -20.42 -3.41 16.50
N LEU A 157 -19.51 -3.32 15.53
CA LEU A 157 -18.99 -2.08 14.98
C LEU A 157 -19.29 -2.03 13.49
N ALA A 158 -19.44 -0.83 12.95
CA ALA A 158 -19.68 -0.59 11.52
C ALA A 158 -18.36 -0.62 10.75
N LEU A 159 -17.61 -1.72 10.92
CA LEU A 159 -16.27 -1.89 10.40
C LEU A 159 -16.19 -3.05 9.40
N PRO A 160 -15.40 -2.90 8.33
CA PRO A 160 -15.04 -4.03 7.49
C PRO A 160 -14.38 -5.14 8.30
N LYS A 161 -14.55 -6.39 7.84
CA LYS A 161 -13.93 -7.56 8.46
C LYS A 161 -12.93 -8.18 7.50
N LEU A 162 -11.72 -8.43 8.00
CA LEU A 162 -10.72 -9.25 7.32
C LEU A 162 -10.90 -10.69 7.79
N ASN A 163 -11.15 -11.59 6.87
CA ASN A 163 -11.28 -13.02 7.13
C ASN A 163 -10.61 -13.78 5.96
N LEU A 164 -11.15 -14.92 5.56
CA LEU A 164 -10.56 -15.75 4.51
C LEU A 164 -10.89 -15.26 3.09
N GLN A 165 -12.08 -14.69 2.86
CA GLN A 165 -12.59 -14.43 1.51
C GLN A 165 -13.00 -12.97 1.28
N PHE A 166 -12.80 -12.52 0.06
CA PHE A 166 -13.11 -11.18 -0.44
C PHE A 166 -13.74 -11.26 -1.83
N LEU A 167 -14.78 -10.47 -2.09
CA LEU A 167 -15.56 -10.57 -3.34
C LEU A 167 -14.72 -10.33 -4.59
N THR A 168 -13.88 -9.29 -4.55
CA THR A 168 -12.97 -8.87 -5.62
C THR A 168 -11.71 -8.29 -5.02
N LEU A 169 -10.69 -8.02 -5.85
CA LEU A 169 -9.51 -7.27 -5.41
C LEU A 169 -9.89 -5.87 -4.90
N HIS A 170 -10.90 -5.25 -5.52
CA HIS A 170 -11.41 -3.96 -5.08
C HIS A 170 -12.05 -4.04 -3.68
N ASP A 171 -12.85 -5.08 -3.39
CA ASP A 171 -13.37 -5.32 -2.03
C ASP A 171 -12.23 -5.44 -1.02
N TYR A 172 -11.24 -6.30 -1.29
CA TYR A 172 -10.08 -6.47 -0.42
C TYR A 172 -9.37 -5.14 -0.14
N LEU A 173 -9.05 -4.37 -1.19
CA LEU A 173 -8.36 -3.08 -1.06
C LEU A 173 -9.21 -2.07 -0.29
N LEU A 174 -10.52 -2.01 -0.53
CA LEU A 174 -11.42 -1.08 0.15
C LEU A 174 -11.58 -1.40 1.64
N ARG A 175 -11.65 -2.68 2.02
CA ARG A 175 -11.68 -3.08 3.43
C ARG A 175 -10.39 -2.66 4.14
N ASN A 176 -9.24 -2.93 3.52
CA ASN A 176 -7.94 -2.53 4.06
C ASN A 176 -7.80 -1.00 4.13
N PHE A 177 -8.22 -0.27 3.09
CA PHE A 177 -8.24 1.20 3.06
C PHE A 177 -9.02 1.78 4.25
N ASN A 178 -10.24 1.30 4.46
CA ASN A 178 -11.10 1.80 5.54
C ASN A 178 -10.55 1.44 6.93
N LEU A 179 -10.11 0.20 7.13
CA LEU A 179 -9.55 -0.23 8.40
C LEU A 179 -8.27 0.55 8.76
N PHE A 180 -7.35 0.67 7.80
CA PHE A 180 -6.10 1.39 8.00
C PHE A 180 -6.34 2.90 8.24
N ARG A 181 -7.31 3.50 7.53
CA ARG A 181 -7.73 4.88 7.77
C ARG A 181 -8.26 5.07 9.20
N LEU A 182 -9.10 4.15 9.68
CA LEU A 182 -9.71 4.25 11.01
C LEU A 182 -8.72 3.96 12.14
N GLU A 183 -7.81 3.00 11.96
CA GLU A 183 -6.68 2.79 12.86
C GLU A 183 -5.80 4.04 12.95
N SER A 184 -5.39 4.59 11.81
CA SER A 184 -4.59 5.82 11.78
C SER A 184 -5.32 6.99 12.44
N THR A 185 -6.65 7.07 12.26
CA THR A 185 -7.50 8.08 12.92
C THR A 185 -7.44 7.95 14.45
N TYR A 186 -7.47 6.73 14.97
CA TYR A 186 -7.33 6.46 16.39
C TYR A 186 -5.96 6.95 16.93
N GLU A 187 -4.86 6.64 16.24
CA GLU A 187 -3.53 7.11 16.64
C GLU A 187 -3.41 8.64 16.63
N ILE A 188 -3.92 9.28 15.57
CA ILE A 188 -3.91 10.75 15.45
C ILE A 188 -4.73 11.39 16.57
N ARG A 189 -5.87 10.78 16.94
CA ARG A 189 -6.69 11.23 18.06
C ARG A 189 -5.93 11.16 19.39
N GLU A 190 -5.12 10.12 19.62
CA GLU A 190 -4.29 10.02 20.82
C GLU A 190 -3.18 11.09 20.81
N ASP A 191 -2.52 11.31 19.68
CA ASP A 191 -1.50 12.35 19.54
C ASP A 191 -2.06 13.76 19.83
N ILE A 192 -3.29 14.05 19.38
CA ILE A 192 -3.98 15.31 19.69
C ILE A 192 -4.29 15.41 21.18
N GLN A 193 -4.80 14.33 21.80
CA GLN A 193 -5.09 14.28 23.24
C GLN A 193 -3.84 14.44 24.11
N GLU A 194 -2.69 13.96 23.64
CA GLU A 194 -1.41 14.17 24.31
C GLU A 194 -0.89 15.60 24.11
N ALA A 195 -0.92 16.12 22.88
CA ALA A 195 -0.28 17.39 22.55
C ALA A 195 -1.04 18.64 23.02
N VAL A 196 -2.38 18.65 22.91
CA VAL A 196 -3.20 19.85 23.13
C VAL A 196 -3.22 20.33 24.59
N PRO A 197 -3.38 19.46 25.62
CA PRO A 197 -3.42 19.92 27.02
C PRO A 197 -2.17 20.70 27.45
N HIS A 198 -1.01 20.38 26.89
CA HIS A 198 0.25 21.04 27.20
C HIS A 198 0.35 22.49 26.70
N LEU A 199 -0.48 22.89 25.72
CA LEU A 199 -0.53 24.26 25.22
C LEU A 199 -1.24 25.22 26.18
N LEU A 200 -2.04 24.69 27.12
CA LEU A 200 -2.77 25.46 28.13
C LEU A 200 -3.54 26.65 27.52
N ALA A 201 -4.43 26.35 26.57
CA ALA A 201 -5.26 27.36 25.92
C ALA A 201 -6.11 28.14 26.93
N TYR A 202 -6.22 29.46 26.75
CA TYR A 202 -7.08 30.34 27.54
C TYR A 202 -7.61 31.49 26.68
N ILE A 203 -8.65 32.18 27.15
CA ILE A 203 -9.17 33.38 26.50
C ILE A 203 -8.44 34.59 27.08
N ASN A 204 -7.81 35.39 26.22
CA ASN A 204 -7.10 36.60 26.63
C ASN A 204 -8.08 37.76 26.95
N ASN A 205 -7.55 38.92 27.34
CA ASN A 205 -8.37 40.09 27.69
C ASN A 205 -9.16 40.65 26.49
N ASP A 206 -8.73 40.37 25.27
CA ASP A 206 -9.36 40.80 24.03
C ASP A 206 -10.44 39.82 23.55
N GLY A 207 -10.66 38.71 24.29
CA GLY A 207 -11.63 37.67 23.93
C GLY A 207 -11.10 36.65 22.91
N GLU A 208 -9.81 36.71 22.56
CA GLU A 208 -9.17 35.81 21.60
C GLU A 208 -8.52 34.61 22.31
N THR A 209 -8.38 33.50 21.59
CA THR A 209 -7.67 32.33 22.13
C THR A 209 -6.17 32.58 22.14
N ALA A 210 -5.55 32.40 23.31
CA ALA A 210 -4.12 32.50 23.51
C ALA A 210 -3.57 31.25 24.21
N PHE A 211 -2.26 31.05 24.14
CA PHE A 211 -1.57 29.88 24.69
C PHE A 211 -0.45 30.33 25.63
N ARG A 212 -0.43 29.76 26.84
CA ARG A 212 0.62 30.03 27.86
C ARG A 212 1.58 28.86 28.07
N GLY A 213 1.16 27.67 27.64
CA GLY A 213 1.94 26.44 27.72
C GLY A 213 2.77 26.20 26.46
N TRP A 214 3.42 25.04 26.40
CA TRP A 214 4.19 24.61 25.25
C TRP A 214 4.02 23.10 25.07
N SER A 215 3.90 22.67 23.82
CA SER A 215 3.87 21.26 23.44
C SER A 215 5.05 20.95 22.54
N ARG A 216 5.73 19.82 22.74
CA ARG A 216 6.83 19.39 21.85
C ARG A 216 6.35 19.16 20.41
N MET A 217 5.10 18.72 20.27
CA MET A 217 4.49 18.31 19.00
C MET A 217 3.52 19.34 18.41
N GLY A 218 3.10 20.35 19.18
CA GLY A 218 2.17 21.40 18.73
C GLY A 218 2.73 22.80 18.96
N VAL A 219 2.57 23.69 17.97
CA VAL A 219 3.00 25.09 17.99
C VAL A 219 1.84 26.04 17.65
N PRO A 220 1.68 27.18 18.35
CA PRO A 220 0.69 28.19 17.95
C PRO A 220 0.98 28.76 16.55
N VAL A 221 -0.06 28.87 15.74
CA VAL A 221 0.00 29.49 14.41
C VAL A 221 -0.06 31.01 14.58
N LYS A 222 0.86 31.72 13.91
CA LYS A 222 0.83 33.19 13.83
C LYS A 222 -0.05 33.67 12.68
N GLU A 223 0.04 33.01 11.54
CA GLU A 223 -0.73 33.34 10.35
C GLU A 223 -1.01 32.08 9.54
N PHE A 224 -2.23 31.97 9.03
CA PHE A 224 -2.63 30.94 8.08
C PHE A 224 -3.32 31.60 6.90
N LYS A 225 -2.94 31.22 5.69
CA LYS A 225 -3.54 31.77 4.47
C LYS A 225 -3.57 30.75 3.35
N ILE A 226 -4.72 30.60 2.68
CA ILE A 226 -4.81 29.86 1.43
C ILE A 226 -4.08 30.66 0.34
N SER A 227 -3.09 30.04 -0.30
CA SER A 227 -2.25 30.69 -1.30
C SER A 227 -2.78 30.49 -2.73
N GLU A 228 -3.18 29.26 -3.07
CA GLU A 228 -3.68 28.91 -4.41
C GLU A 228 -4.77 27.84 -4.32
N VAL A 229 -5.82 28.02 -5.12
CA VAL A 229 -6.83 26.99 -5.40
C VAL A 229 -6.89 26.80 -6.92
N LYS A 230 -6.44 25.64 -7.39
CA LYS A 230 -6.45 25.35 -8.83
C LYS A 230 -7.83 24.93 -9.31
N GLN A 231 -8.08 25.18 -10.59
CA GLN A 231 -9.31 24.74 -11.25
C GLN A 231 -9.46 23.22 -11.17
N THR A 232 -10.71 22.76 -11.13
CA THR A 232 -11.08 21.34 -11.09
C THR A 232 -10.63 20.65 -12.38
N ASN A 233 -10.14 19.42 -12.30
CA ASN A 233 -9.88 18.63 -13.50
C ASN A 233 -11.20 18.29 -14.21
N ILE A 234 -11.12 17.96 -15.50
CA ILE A 234 -12.29 17.55 -16.26
C ILE A 234 -12.87 16.26 -15.66
N GLY A 235 -14.14 16.30 -15.26
CA GLY A 235 -14.84 15.17 -14.66
C GLY A 235 -14.78 15.11 -13.13
N GLU A 236 -13.92 15.92 -12.50
CA GLU A 236 -13.85 16.02 -11.05
C GLU A 236 -14.69 17.20 -10.52
N VAL A 237 -15.22 17.05 -9.31
CA VAL A 237 -15.98 18.11 -8.63
C VAL A 237 -15.08 18.94 -7.69
N LYS A 238 -14.01 18.31 -7.20
CA LYS A 238 -13.03 18.92 -6.29
C LYS A 238 -11.90 19.63 -7.05
N PRO A 239 -11.28 20.68 -6.47
CA PRO A 239 -10.17 21.38 -7.11
C PRO A 239 -8.96 20.45 -7.33
N ALA A 240 -8.16 20.72 -8.37
CA ALA A 240 -6.99 19.88 -8.68
C ALA A 240 -5.88 19.97 -7.61
N SER A 241 -5.73 21.12 -6.97
CA SER A 241 -4.84 21.30 -5.83
C SER A 241 -5.27 22.50 -4.99
N VAL A 242 -4.99 22.42 -3.69
CA VAL A 242 -5.19 23.53 -2.74
C VAL A 242 -3.91 23.67 -1.94
N THR A 243 -3.30 24.86 -1.97
CA THR A 243 -2.08 25.16 -1.20
C THR A 243 -2.34 26.28 -0.19
N ALA A 244 -1.67 26.22 0.95
CA ALA A 244 -1.73 27.22 1.99
C ALA A 244 -0.35 27.50 2.57
N GLU A 245 -0.18 28.68 3.16
CA GLU A 245 1.00 29.09 3.91
C GLU A 245 0.65 29.14 5.40
N VAL A 246 1.53 28.57 6.22
CA VAL A 246 1.40 28.54 7.67
C VAL A 246 2.66 29.12 8.29
N THR A 247 2.51 30.22 9.03
CA THR A 247 3.63 30.88 9.72
C THR A 247 3.57 30.58 11.21
N TYR A 248 4.69 30.11 11.78
CA TYR A 248 4.81 29.84 13.22
C TYR A 248 6.18 30.25 13.75
N SER A 249 6.27 30.36 15.08
CA SER A 249 7.49 30.77 15.79
C SER A 249 7.98 29.64 16.68
N ILE A 250 9.26 29.30 16.57
CA ILE A 250 9.91 28.30 17.43
C ILE A 250 10.72 28.92 18.58
N SER A 251 10.62 30.23 18.76
CA SER A 251 11.32 31.03 19.77
C SER A 251 11.10 30.54 21.20
N SER A 252 9.91 30.04 21.54
CA SER A 252 9.57 29.54 22.88
C SER A 252 10.18 28.18 23.21
N TYR A 253 10.71 27.45 22.22
CA TYR A 253 11.23 26.10 22.41
C TYR A 253 12.72 26.05 22.75
N ARG A 254 13.13 24.96 23.41
CA ARG A 254 14.54 24.62 23.64
C ARG A 254 15.21 24.19 22.34
N ALA A 255 16.53 24.36 22.25
CA ALA A 255 17.32 24.06 21.04
C ALA A 255 17.06 22.66 20.44
N GLN A 256 16.91 21.63 21.28
CA GLN A 256 16.57 20.28 20.81
C GLN A 256 15.23 20.23 20.08
N ILE A 257 14.19 20.86 20.63
CA ILE A 257 12.85 20.88 20.04
C ILE A 257 12.83 21.76 18.79
N ARG A 258 13.57 22.89 18.79
CA ARG A 258 13.76 23.71 17.60
C ARG A 258 14.35 22.89 16.45
N SER A 259 15.41 22.12 16.72
CA SER A 259 16.02 21.22 15.75
C SER A 259 15.05 20.15 15.23
N GLU A 260 14.09 19.69 16.04
CA GLU A 260 13.07 18.73 15.58
C GLU A 260 12.06 19.37 14.62
N TRP A 261 11.65 20.62 14.88
CA TRP A 261 10.78 21.37 13.96
C TRP A 261 11.52 21.80 12.68
N ASP A 262 12.81 22.12 12.78
CA ASP A 262 13.66 22.42 11.63
C ASP A 262 13.97 21.16 10.79
N ALA A 263 13.74 19.96 11.33
CA ALA A 263 13.96 18.69 10.66
C ALA A 263 12.75 18.18 9.85
N LEU A 264 11.66 18.95 9.79
CA LEU A 264 10.51 18.66 8.93
C LEU A 264 10.94 18.61 7.45
N LYS A 265 10.36 17.69 6.70
CA LYS A 265 10.72 17.39 5.30
C LYS A 265 9.53 17.55 4.38
N GLU A 266 9.82 17.61 3.08
CA GLU A 266 8.79 17.43 2.05
C GLU A 266 8.05 16.10 2.30
N HIS A 267 6.74 16.12 2.08
CA HIS A 267 5.81 15.02 2.32
C HIS A 267 5.51 14.69 3.79
N ASP A 268 6.10 15.39 4.76
CA ASP A 268 5.68 15.23 6.15
C ASP A 268 4.24 15.71 6.33
N VAL A 269 3.42 14.91 7.01
CA VAL A 269 2.02 15.26 7.31
C VAL A 269 1.94 16.05 8.60
N LEU A 270 1.23 17.18 8.57
CA LEU A 270 0.93 18.03 9.71
C LEU A 270 -0.59 18.15 9.89
N PHE A 271 -1.01 18.60 11.07
CA PHE A 271 -2.42 18.84 11.41
C PHE A 271 -2.64 20.28 11.85
N LEU A 272 -3.60 20.93 11.21
CA LEU A 272 -4.12 22.24 11.55
C LEU A 272 -5.31 22.05 12.50
N LEU A 273 -5.21 22.68 13.67
CA LEU A 273 -6.21 22.58 14.73
C LEU A 273 -6.81 23.96 15.03
N SER A 274 -8.11 23.98 15.28
CA SER A 274 -8.82 25.16 15.77
C SER A 274 -9.27 24.92 17.20
N ILE A 275 -8.57 25.53 18.15
CA ILE A 275 -8.84 25.40 19.58
C ILE A 275 -9.54 26.67 20.06
N ARG A 276 -10.71 26.54 20.69
CA ARG A 276 -11.43 27.61 21.36
C ARG A 276 -11.82 27.11 22.77
N PRO A 277 -11.06 27.48 23.81
CA PRO A 277 -11.39 27.09 25.18
C PRO A 277 -12.72 27.70 25.62
N SER A 278 -13.40 27.07 26.58
CA SER A 278 -14.62 27.63 27.17
C SER A 278 -14.29 28.88 28.00
N PHE A 279 -15.20 29.87 27.97
CA PHE A 279 -15.04 31.13 28.70
C PHE A 279 -15.10 30.93 30.23
N GLU A 280 -15.93 29.98 30.66
CA GLU A 280 -16.00 29.54 32.06
C GLU A 280 -15.34 28.16 32.18
N PRO A 281 -14.50 27.92 33.22
CA PRO A 281 -14.04 26.58 33.51
C PRO A 281 -15.24 25.71 33.85
N LEU A 282 -15.31 24.52 33.24
CA LEU A 282 -16.36 23.54 33.51
C LEU A 282 -16.40 23.26 35.02
N SER A 283 -17.58 23.23 35.62
CA SER A 283 -17.72 22.71 36.99
C SER A 283 -17.33 21.23 37.02
N ALA A 284 -16.96 20.68 38.18
CA ALA A 284 -16.55 19.28 38.30
C ALA A 284 -17.60 18.29 37.73
N GLU A 285 -18.89 18.60 37.86
CA GLU A 285 -19.99 17.78 37.31
C GLU A 285 -20.14 17.92 35.78
N GLU A 286 -19.82 19.09 35.22
CA GLU A 286 -19.82 19.33 33.77
C GLU A 286 -18.57 18.77 33.11
N GLU A 287 -17.43 18.82 33.80
CA GLU A 287 -16.18 18.21 33.36
C GLU A 287 -16.32 16.69 33.29
N ASP A 288 -16.97 16.03 34.24
CA ASP A 288 -17.23 14.58 34.18
C ASP A 288 -18.15 14.18 33.02
N LYS A 289 -19.05 15.07 32.58
CA LYS A 289 -19.99 14.82 31.48
C LYS A 289 -19.50 15.33 30.12
N ALA A 290 -18.49 16.19 30.09
CA ALA A 290 -17.98 16.78 28.86
C ALA A 290 -17.28 15.74 28.00
N SER A 291 -17.56 15.81 26.70
CA SER A 291 -16.81 15.03 25.70
C SER A 291 -15.35 15.48 25.63
N VAL A 292 -14.46 14.59 25.19
CA VAL A 292 -13.03 14.90 25.04
C VAL A 292 -12.78 16.17 24.20
N PRO A 293 -13.43 16.38 23.03
CA PRO A 293 -13.26 17.62 22.26
C PRO A 293 -13.64 18.88 23.05
N GLN A 294 -14.71 18.81 23.85
CA GLN A 294 -15.16 19.93 24.66
C GLN A 294 -14.14 20.27 25.75
N LYS A 295 -13.55 19.27 26.40
CA LYS A 295 -12.47 19.46 27.38
C LYS A 295 -11.23 20.10 26.77
N LEU A 296 -10.89 19.71 25.54
CA LEU A 296 -9.76 20.26 24.80
C LEU A 296 -10.06 21.62 24.17
N GLY A 297 -11.33 22.05 24.14
CA GLY A 297 -11.77 23.21 23.34
C GLY A 297 -11.58 23.01 21.83
N LEU A 298 -11.45 21.77 21.35
CA LEU A 298 -11.13 21.48 19.96
C LEU A 298 -12.38 21.56 19.09
N GLN A 299 -12.32 22.38 18.04
CA GLN A 299 -13.44 22.60 17.11
C GLN A 299 -13.23 21.96 15.75
N TYR A 300 -12.04 22.12 15.15
CA TYR A 300 -11.76 21.62 13.81
C TYR A 300 -10.38 20.97 13.75
N VAL A 301 -10.27 19.93 12.93
CA VAL A 301 -9.02 19.24 12.61
C VAL A 301 -8.90 19.07 11.10
N ARG A 302 -7.83 19.56 10.49
CA ARG A 302 -7.51 19.32 9.07
C ARG A 302 -6.08 18.86 8.92
N GLY A 303 -5.86 17.80 8.13
CA GLY A 303 -4.52 17.38 7.76
C GLY A 303 -4.00 18.18 6.58
N CYS A 304 -2.67 18.33 6.52
CA CYS A 304 -1.97 18.93 5.40
C CYS A 304 -0.60 18.26 5.22
N GLU A 305 0.00 18.44 4.04
CA GLU A 305 1.30 17.87 3.69
C GLU A 305 2.30 18.96 3.36
N VAL A 306 3.50 18.87 3.92
CA VAL A 306 4.57 19.84 3.67
C VAL A 306 5.03 19.76 2.22
N ILE A 307 4.98 20.89 1.51
CA ILE A 307 5.61 21.07 0.20
C ILE A 307 7.01 21.66 0.41
N GLU A 308 7.08 22.83 1.03
CA GLU A 308 8.35 23.53 1.28
C GLU A 308 8.33 24.34 2.58
N ILE A 309 9.53 24.58 3.12
CA ILE A 309 9.75 25.30 4.37
C ILE A 309 10.74 26.43 4.10
N ARG A 310 10.40 27.63 4.56
CA ARG A 310 11.25 28.82 4.48
C ARG A 310 11.59 29.35 5.87
N ASP A 311 12.81 29.84 6.02
CA ASP A 311 13.27 30.53 7.22
C ASP A 311 12.77 31.98 7.30
N GLU A 312 13.17 32.73 8.32
CA GLU A 312 12.71 34.11 8.55
C GLU A 312 13.19 35.10 7.48
N GLU A 313 14.29 34.79 6.78
CA GLU A 313 14.78 35.59 5.65
C GLU A 313 14.19 35.13 4.30
N GLY A 314 13.34 34.10 4.30
CA GLY A 314 12.74 33.50 3.10
C GLY A 314 13.65 32.49 2.39
N ASN A 315 14.75 32.05 3.01
CA ASN A 315 15.59 31.00 2.44
C ASN A 315 14.91 29.64 2.58
N LEU A 316 14.97 28.84 1.53
CA LEU A 316 14.43 27.48 1.51
C LEU A 316 15.25 26.57 2.44
N MET A 317 14.59 25.84 3.33
CA MET A 317 15.22 24.94 4.31
C MET A 317 15.24 23.48 3.85
N ASN A 318 14.29 23.08 3.00
CA ASN A 318 14.19 21.73 2.47
C ASN A 318 14.33 21.76 0.94
N ASP A 319 15.11 20.85 0.38
CA ASP A 319 15.15 20.68 -1.07
C ASP A 319 15.39 19.22 -1.47
N PHE A 320 14.32 18.56 -1.90
CA PHE A 320 14.37 17.28 -2.62
C PHE A 320 14.22 17.46 -4.13
N SER A 321 13.87 18.67 -4.59
CA SER A 321 13.79 19.04 -6.01
C SER A 321 15.18 19.17 -6.67
N GLY A 322 16.24 19.20 -5.87
CA GLY A 322 17.63 19.30 -6.32
C GLY A 322 18.08 20.72 -6.68
N ARG A 323 17.34 21.76 -6.27
CA ARG A 323 17.71 23.17 -6.51
C ARG A 323 18.80 23.68 -5.55
N ILE A 324 18.98 23.03 -4.40
CA ILE A 324 19.96 23.28 -3.35
C ILE A 324 20.74 22.00 -3.11
N LYS A 325 22.06 22.07 -3.28
CA LYS A 325 22.96 20.96 -2.97
C LYS A 325 23.08 20.81 -1.46
N ARG A 326 23.22 19.57 -0.95
CA ARG A 326 23.47 19.32 0.49
C ARG A 326 24.65 20.14 1.04
N ASP A 327 25.65 20.40 0.21
CA ASP A 327 26.85 21.17 0.55
C ASP A 327 26.58 22.68 0.75
N GLU A 328 25.42 23.16 0.28
CA GLU A 328 24.96 24.55 0.39
C GLU A 328 23.95 24.76 1.52
N TRP A 329 23.64 23.70 2.30
CA TRP A 329 22.68 23.79 3.40
C TRP A 329 23.25 24.65 4.53
N LYS A 330 22.67 25.84 4.68
CA LYS A 330 22.97 26.75 5.79
C LYS A 330 22.00 26.49 6.95
N PRO A 331 22.44 26.68 8.20
CA PRO A 331 21.53 26.63 9.33
C PRO A 331 20.42 27.68 9.13
N PRO A 332 19.16 27.34 9.46
CA PRO A 332 18.04 28.23 9.23
C PRO A 332 18.19 29.50 10.05
N LYS A 333 17.89 30.65 9.43
CA LYS A 333 18.05 31.94 10.09
C LYS A 333 16.76 32.37 10.78
N GLY A 334 16.94 33.05 11.91
CA GLY A 334 15.83 33.56 12.70
C GLY A 334 15.00 32.46 13.38
N GLU A 335 13.89 32.87 13.98
CA GLU A 335 13.03 32.01 14.81
C GLU A 335 11.63 31.80 14.20
N LEU A 336 11.35 32.46 13.06
CA LEU A 336 10.13 32.26 12.30
C LEU A 336 10.32 31.22 11.19
N ARG A 337 9.26 30.45 10.94
CA ARG A 337 9.18 29.49 9.85
C ARG A 337 7.87 29.73 9.10
N THR A 338 7.96 29.71 7.78
CA THR A 338 6.79 29.71 6.89
C THR A 338 6.78 28.41 6.13
N VAL A 339 5.74 27.61 6.31
CA VAL A 339 5.59 26.31 5.65
C VAL A 339 4.48 26.41 4.62
N THR A 340 4.80 26.07 3.38
CA THR A 340 3.81 25.89 2.32
C THR A 340 3.33 24.45 2.38
N VAL A 341 2.02 24.26 2.51
CA VAL A 341 1.38 22.96 2.66
C VAL A 341 0.34 22.70 1.57
N ALA A 342 0.20 21.45 1.17
CA ALA A 342 -0.93 20.96 0.39
C ALA A 342 -2.07 20.57 1.34
N LEU A 343 -3.28 21.05 1.07
CA LEU A 343 -4.51 20.66 1.77
C LEU A 343 -5.24 19.58 0.98
N ASP A 344 -6.01 18.73 1.67
CA ASP A 344 -6.86 17.74 1.01
C ASP A 344 -7.99 18.41 0.23
N THR A 345 -8.02 18.15 -1.08
CA THR A 345 -8.93 18.79 -2.01
C THR A 345 -10.38 18.33 -1.84
N ALA A 346 -10.59 17.09 -1.42
CA ALA A 346 -11.93 16.57 -1.15
C ALA A 346 -12.50 17.22 0.11
N GLN A 347 -11.71 17.30 1.18
CA GLN A 347 -12.10 17.98 2.42
C GLN A 347 -12.36 19.48 2.17
N TYR A 348 -11.52 20.15 1.38
CA TYR A 348 -11.73 21.54 1.00
C TYR A 348 -13.05 21.76 0.26
N HIS A 349 -13.35 20.91 -0.72
CA HIS A 349 -14.61 20.96 -1.45
C HIS A 349 -15.81 20.76 -0.51
N MET A 350 -15.71 19.81 0.45
CA MET A 350 -16.76 19.56 1.45
C MET A 350 -16.97 20.77 2.37
N ASP A 351 -15.89 21.40 2.84
CA ASP A 351 -15.96 22.56 3.74
C ASP A 351 -16.60 23.76 3.03
N VAL A 352 -16.17 24.09 1.81
CA VAL A 352 -16.75 25.18 1.00
C VAL A 352 -18.21 24.91 0.67
N SER A 353 -18.57 23.67 0.34
CA SER A 353 -19.97 23.29 0.07
C SER A 353 -20.84 23.46 1.32
N ASN A 354 -20.35 23.05 2.49
CA ASN A 354 -21.07 23.24 3.76
C ASN A 354 -21.27 24.73 4.09
N ILE A 355 -20.30 25.59 3.79
CA ILE A 355 -20.44 27.04 3.96
C ILE A 355 -21.56 27.56 3.03
N ALA A 356 -21.53 27.18 1.76
CA ALA A 356 -22.50 27.65 0.76
C ALA A 356 -23.94 27.15 1.03
N GLU A 357 -24.11 25.89 1.43
CA GLU A 357 -25.42 25.25 1.59
C GLU A 357 -26.03 25.46 2.98
N LYS A 358 -25.19 25.42 4.03
CA LYS A 358 -25.64 25.41 5.43
C LYS A 358 -25.29 26.69 6.17
N GLY A 359 -24.56 27.62 5.56
CA GLY A 359 -24.08 28.83 6.22
C GLY A 359 -23.10 28.54 7.35
N ALA A 360 -22.31 27.47 7.21
CA ALA A 360 -21.30 27.10 8.19
C ALA A 360 -20.19 28.16 8.30
N GLU A 361 -19.46 28.16 9.42
CA GLU A 361 -18.30 29.03 9.63
C GLU A 361 -17.15 28.68 8.67
N ASP A 362 -16.37 29.68 8.26
CA ASP A 362 -15.16 29.46 7.47
C ASP A 362 -14.04 28.85 8.33
N VAL A 363 -13.90 27.52 8.23
CA VAL A 363 -12.92 26.71 8.96
C VAL A 363 -11.50 27.25 8.77
N TYR A 364 -11.15 27.70 7.56
CA TYR A 364 -9.78 28.10 7.20
C TYR A 364 -9.33 29.41 7.86
N GLY A 365 -10.27 30.23 8.33
CA GLY A 365 -9.98 31.42 9.13
C GLY A 365 -9.80 31.15 10.64
N THR A 366 -9.94 29.90 11.09
CA THR A 366 -10.01 29.59 12.55
C THR A 366 -8.79 28.87 13.11
N PHE A 367 -7.86 28.40 12.28
CA PHE A 367 -6.72 27.62 12.75
C PHE A 367 -5.78 28.45 13.61
N ASN A 368 -5.41 27.91 14.77
CA ASN A 368 -4.53 28.58 15.72
C ASN A 368 -3.44 27.68 16.30
N VAL A 369 -3.42 26.39 15.96
CA VAL A 369 -2.36 25.45 16.33
C VAL A 369 -1.98 24.58 15.13
N LEU A 370 -0.68 24.39 14.94
CA LEU A 370 -0.09 23.45 14.00
C LEU A 370 0.55 22.30 14.80
N MET A 371 0.19 21.07 14.48
CA MET A 371 0.69 19.87 15.14
C MET A 371 1.46 19.00 14.15
N ARG A 372 2.66 18.56 14.53
CA ARG A 372 3.42 17.53 13.83
C ARG A 372 3.25 16.18 14.53
N ARG A 373 3.56 15.09 13.82
CA ARG A 373 3.61 13.73 14.38
C ARG A 373 5.03 13.16 14.32
N LYS A 374 5.25 12.00 14.94
CA LYS A 374 6.54 11.30 14.83
C LYS A 374 6.68 10.73 13.41
N PRO A 375 7.78 10.97 12.68
CA PRO A 375 7.90 10.53 11.28
C PRO A 375 7.69 9.03 11.04
N LYS A 376 8.09 8.17 11.99
CA LYS A 376 7.93 6.71 11.87
C LYS A 376 6.46 6.26 11.89
N GLU A 377 5.59 7.03 12.53
CA GLU A 377 4.15 6.75 12.72
C GLU A 377 3.29 7.58 11.74
N ASN A 378 3.90 8.37 10.86
CA ASN A 378 3.23 9.39 10.05
C ASN A 378 3.18 9.09 8.54
N ASN A 379 3.21 7.81 8.17
CA ASN A 379 3.18 7.38 6.76
C ASN A 379 1.76 7.04 6.26
N PHE A 380 0.74 7.24 7.09
CA PHE A 380 -0.60 6.74 6.80
C PHE A 380 -1.19 7.29 5.51
N LYS A 381 -1.01 8.58 5.24
CA LYS A 381 -1.54 9.25 4.05
C LYS A 381 -0.94 8.66 2.77
N ALA A 382 0.37 8.44 2.73
CA ALA A 382 1.05 7.85 1.58
C ALA A 382 0.57 6.42 1.30
N ILE A 383 0.31 5.64 2.35
CA ILE A 383 -0.27 4.29 2.25
C ILE A 383 -1.70 4.36 1.70
N LEU A 384 -2.55 5.24 2.26
CA LEU A 384 -3.92 5.41 1.79
C LEU A 384 -3.98 5.90 0.33
N GLU A 385 -3.08 6.79 -0.08
CA GLU A 385 -2.93 7.18 -1.48
C GLU A 385 -2.54 6.02 -2.37
N SER A 386 -1.53 5.24 -1.96
CA SER A 386 -1.10 4.08 -2.73
C SER A 386 -2.24 3.07 -2.91
N ILE A 387 -3.03 2.82 -1.87
CA ILE A 387 -4.20 1.92 -1.96
C ILE A 387 -5.27 2.53 -2.88
N ARG A 388 -5.53 3.84 -2.79
CA ARG A 388 -6.48 4.54 -3.68
C ARG A 388 -6.05 4.50 -5.15
N ASP A 389 -4.77 4.72 -5.42
CA ASP A 389 -4.21 4.68 -6.76
C ASP A 389 -4.30 3.26 -7.34
N LEU A 390 -4.00 2.23 -6.55
CA LEU A 390 -4.20 0.82 -6.92
C LEU A 390 -5.66 0.47 -7.23
N MET A 391 -6.63 1.12 -6.57
CA MET A 391 -8.06 0.92 -6.85
C MET A 391 -8.55 1.67 -8.10
N ASN A 392 -7.83 2.70 -8.53
CA ASN A 392 -8.11 3.44 -9.77
C ASN A 392 -7.50 2.75 -10.99
N GLU A 393 -6.41 2.03 -10.80
CA GLU A 393 -5.79 1.21 -11.84
C GLU A 393 -6.44 -0.18 -11.94
N TYR A 394 -6.28 -0.84 -13.10
CA TYR A 394 -6.61 -2.26 -13.20
C TYR A 394 -5.52 -3.05 -12.47
N CYS A 395 -5.76 -3.41 -11.21
CA CYS A 395 -4.81 -4.16 -10.40
C CYS A 395 -4.45 -5.49 -11.09
N ILE A 396 -3.22 -5.61 -11.57
CA ILE A 396 -2.74 -6.81 -12.27
C ILE A 396 -2.07 -7.73 -11.27
N VAL A 397 -2.85 -8.62 -10.65
CA VAL A 397 -2.33 -9.77 -9.92
C VAL A 397 -2.11 -10.92 -10.91
N PRO A 398 -1.05 -11.75 -10.78
CA PRO A 398 -0.90 -12.93 -11.62
C PRO A 398 -2.14 -13.82 -11.54
N LYS A 399 -2.67 -14.25 -12.71
CA LYS A 399 -3.92 -15.03 -12.79
C LYS A 399 -3.93 -16.30 -11.94
N TRP A 400 -2.77 -16.93 -11.78
CA TRP A 400 -2.61 -18.14 -10.95
C TRP A 400 -2.68 -17.85 -9.44
N LEU A 401 -2.49 -16.59 -9.03
CA LEU A 401 -2.54 -16.15 -7.63
C LEU A 401 -3.89 -15.51 -7.26
N GLU A 402 -4.61 -14.96 -8.23
CA GLU A 402 -5.84 -14.18 -8.01
C GLU A 402 -6.88 -14.89 -7.12
N ASN A 403 -7.26 -16.12 -7.45
CA ASN A 403 -8.23 -16.88 -6.66
C ASN A 403 -7.73 -17.18 -5.25
N ILE A 404 -6.47 -17.60 -5.12
CA ILE A 404 -5.86 -17.92 -3.82
C ILE A 404 -5.78 -16.67 -2.95
N PHE A 405 -5.42 -15.53 -3.54
CA PHE A 405 -5.36 -14.24 -2.86
C PHE A 405 -6.74 -13.81 -2.33
N LEU A 406 -7.80 -14.04 -3.11
CA LEU A 406 -9.18 -13.76 -2.71
C LEU A 406 -9.79 -14.84 -1.80
N GLY A 407 -9.07 -15.93 -1.54
CA GLY A 407 -9.51 -17.03 -0.69
C GLY A 407 -10.48 -18.02 -1.35
N TYR A 408 -10.54 -18.04 -2.67
CA TYR A 408 -11.36 -18.94 -3.47
C TYR A 408 -10.54 -20.08 -4.09
N GLY A 409 -11.23 -21.15 -4.49
CA GLY A 409 -10.64 -22.24 -5.25
C GLY A 409 -9.75 -23.19 -4.45
N ASP A 410 -8.86 -23.88 -5.15
CA ASP A 410 -7.92 -24.84 -4.56
C ASP A 410 -6.68 -24.10 -4.00
N PRO A 411 -6.41 -24.17 -2.69
CA PRO A 411 -5.25 -23.50 -2.09
C PRO A 411 -3.91 -24.02 -2.61
N SER A 412 -3.86 -25.25 -3.16
CA SER A 412 -2.65 -25.84 -3.73
C SER A 412 -2.43 -25.50 -5.21
N ALA A 413 -3.33 -24.74 -5.85
CA ALA A 413 -3.22 -24.44 -7.28
C ALA A 413 -1.97 -23.64 -7.66
N ALA A 414 -1.41 -22.85 -6.74
CA ALA A 414 -0.15 -22.12 -6.93
C ALA A 414 1.10 -22.88 -6.47
N GLN A 415 0.96 -24.13 -6.00
CA GLN A 415 2.11 -24.97 -5.72
C GLN A 415 2.85 -25.24 -7.03
N TRP A 416 4.18 -25.20 -6.99
CA TRP A 416 5.00 -25.30 -8.20
C TRP A 416 4.69 -26.52 -9.06
N THR A 417 4.32 -27.67 -8.49
CA THR A 417 3.93 -28.87 -9.26
C THR A 417 2.75 -28.66 -10.21
N ASN A 418 1.91 -27.65 -9.93
CA ASN A 418 0.74 -27.27 -10.72
C ASN A 418 1.02 -26.08 -11.66
N MET A 419 2.22 -25.49 -11.59
CA MET A 419 2.60 -24.31 -12.35
C MET A 419 3.19 -24.66 -13.73
N PRO A 420 2.90 -23.85 -14.77
CA PRO A 420 3.59 -23.97 -16.05
C PRO A 420 5.06 -23.51 -15.96
N ASP A 421 5.84 -23.81 -17.00
CA ASP A 421 7.20 -23.29 -17.20
C ASP A 421 8.23 -23.61 -16.09
N LEU A 422 8.18 -24.86 -15.60
CA LEU A 422 9.11 -25.36 -14.59
C LEU A 422 10.57 -25.33 -15.05
N LEU A 423 11.47 -25.02 -14.12
CA LEU A 423 12.90 -25.24 -14.29
C LEU A 423 13.20 -26.73 -14.23
N GLU A 424 13.26 -27.39 -15.39
CA GLU A 424 13.46 -28.84 -15.47
C GLU A 424 14.83 -29.28 -14.97
N THR A 425 15.88 -28.51 -15.29
CA THR A 425 17.24 -28.75 -14.81
C THR A 425 17.73 -27.51 -14.11
N VAL A 426 18.09 -27.66 -12.83
CA VAL A 426 18.54 -26.56 -11.98
C VAL A 426 19.98 -26.84 -11.56
N ASP A 427 20.82 -25.81 -11.68
CA ASP A 427 22.15 -25.78 -11.07
C ASP A 427 22.05 -25.34 -9.61
N PHE A 428 22.21 -26.30 -8.69
CA PHE A 428 22.11 -26.05 -7.25
C PHE A 428 23.38 -25.42 -6.68
N LYS A 429 24.42 -25.18 -7.49
CA LYS A 429 25.65 -24.50 -7.06
C LYS A 429 26.21 -25.10 -5.77
N ASP A 430 26.35 -24.28 -4.74
CA ASP A 430 26.89 -24.57 -3.41
C ASP A 430 25.82 -25.01 -2.39
N THR A 431 24.61 -25.35 -2.83
CA THR A 431 23.53 -25.79 -1.93
C THR A 431 23.95 -27.03 -1.15
N PHE A 432 24.64 -27.98 -1.80
CA PHE A 432 25.10 -29.20 -1.17
C PHE A 432 26.61 -29.15 -0.90
N ILE A 433 27.02 -29.37 0.36
CA ILE A 433 28.44 -29.46 0.75
C ILE A 433 29.17 -30.58 0.01
N ASP A 434 28.55 -31.76 -0.07
CA ASP A 434 29.13 -32.96 -0.65
C ASP A 434 28.04 -33.89 -1.22
N ALA A 435 28.46 -35.00 -1.82
CA ALA A 435 27.55 -35.97 -2.43
C ALA A 435 26.71 -36.75 -1.39
N ASP A 436 27.20 -36.92 -0.17
CA ASP A 436 26.48 -37.64 0.89
C ASP A 436 25.38 -36.76 1.48
N HIS A 437 25.63 -35.47 1.64
CA HIS A 437 24.64 -34.45 1.97
C HIS A 437 23.49 -34.45 0.97
N LEU A 438 23.81 -34.51 -0.32
CA LEU A 438 22.77 -34.58 -1.34
C LEU A 438 21.92 -35.85 -1.16
N LYS A 439 22.54 -37.03 -1.01
CA LYS A 439 21.80 -38.28 -0.81
C LYS A 439 20.90 -38.24 0.43
N GLU A 440 21.38 -37.62 1.52
CA GLU A 440 20.61 -37.41 2.75
C GLU A 440 19.38 -36.51 2.51
N CYS A 441 19.46 -35.55 1.59
CA CYS A 441 18.32 -34.68 1.25
C CYS A 441 17.28 -35.35 0.36
N PHE A 442 17.63 -36.43 -0.36
CA PHE A 442 16.75 -37.13 -1.31
C PHE A 442 16.58 -38.62 -0.95
N VAL A 443 16.25 -38.92 0.32
CA VAL A 443 16.13 -40.30 0.83
C VAL A 443 15.09 -41.15 0.06
N ASP A 444 14.06 -40.51 -0.48
CA ASP A 444 12.96 -41.17 -1.20
C ASP A 444 13.27 -41.49 -2.67
N TYR A 445 14.44 -41.07 -3.18
CA TYR A 445 14.87 -41.27 -4.56
C TYR A 445 16.05 -42.22 -4.65
N GLU A 446 16.16 -42.90 -5.79
CA GLU A 446 17.37 -43.63 -6.15
C GLU A 446 18.32 -42.67 -6.88
N VAL A 447 19.33 -42.16 -6.16
CA VAL A 447 20.24 -41.13 -6.67
C VAL A 447 21.37 -41.74 -7.47
N SER A 448 21.52 -41.31 -8.74
CA SER A 448 22.62 -41.69 -9.63
C SER A 448 23.42 -40.47 -10.08
N PHE A 449 24.76 -40.57 -10.06
CA PHE A 449 25.66 -39.48 -10.44
C PHE A 449 26.27 -39.70 -11.81
N ILE A 450 26.23 -38.67 -12.65
CA ILE A 450 26.85 -38.64 -13.98
C ILE A 450 27.85 -37.49 -14.09
N ASN A 451 28.85 -37.65 -14.94
CA ASN A 451 29.71 -36.55 -15.40
C ASN A 451 29.00 -35.72 -16.47
N SER A 452 29.53 -34.53 -16.79
CA SER A 452 29.06 -33.72 -17.93
C SER A 452 29.08 -34.44 -19.28
N ASN A 453 29.84 -35.53 -19.39
CA ASN A 453 29.93 -36.37 -20.60
C ASN A 453 28.91 -37.52 -20.61
N GLY A 454 28.01 -37.60 -19.61
CA GLY A 454 26.95 -38.61 -19.50
C GLY A 454 27.38 -39.98 -18.95
N THR A 455 28.66 -40.17 -18.61
CA THR A 455 29.17 -41.39 -17.98
C THR A 455 28.92 -41.41 -16.48
N GLU A 456 28.77 -42.59 -15.88
CA GLU A 456 28.67 -42.75 -14.42
C GLU A 456 29.87 -42.12 -13.69
N ASN A 457 29.60 -41.39 -12.61
CA ASN A 457 30.62 -40.74 -11.80
C ASN A 457 30.78 -41.47 -10.46
N LEU A 458 31.94 -42.13 -10.30
CA LEU A 458 32.28 -42.87 -9.08
C LEU A 458 32.78 -41.97 -7.93
N ASN A 459 33.21 -40.75 -8.22
CA ASN A 459 33.74 -39.78 -7.25
C ASN A 459 33.10 -38.38 -7.45
N PRO A 460 31.79 -38.24 -7.23
CA PRO A 460 31.07 -36.99 -7.43
C PRO A 460 31.56 -35.90 -6.48
N ARG A 461 31.83 -34.70 -7.02
CA ARG A 461 32.16 -33.50 -6.26
C ARG A 461 31.16 -32.40 -6.62
N ALA A 462 30.76 -31.61 -5.63
CA ALA A 462 29.98 -30.40 -5.86
C ALA A 462 30.74 -29.45 -6.80
N PRO A 463 30.01 -28.63 -7.60
CA PRO A 463 28.56 -28.42 -7.61
C PRO A 463 27.77 -29.48 -8.40
N PHE A 464 26.44 -29.48 -8.18
CA PHE A 464 25.51 -30.44 -8.77
C PHE A 464 24.39 -29.75 -9.55
N ARG A 465 24.10 -30.26 -10.75
CA ARG A 465 22.85 -29.98 -11.48
C ARG A 465 21.90 -31.15 -11.31
N ILE A 466 20.65 -30.84 -10.99
CA ILE A 466 19.63 -31.84 -10.74
C ILE A 466 18.52 -31.63 -11.76
N LYS A 467 18.14 -32.72 -12.43
CA LYS A 467 16.92 -32.76 -13.24
C LYS A 467 15.75 -33.10 -12.33
N LEU A 468 14.93 -32.11 -12.02
CA LEU A 468 13.84 -32.26 -11.05
C LEU A 468 12.65 -33.01 -11.68
N PRO A 469 12.10 -34.05 -11.03
CA PRO A 469 10.89 -34.71 -11.50
C PRO A 469 9.68 -33.78 -11.32
N ARG A 470 8.67 -33.91 -12.19
CA ARG A 470 7.45 -33.08 -12.12
C ARG A 470 6.60 -33.34 -10.87
N THR A 471 6.83 -34.46 -10.20
CA THR A 471 6.17 -34.86 -8.95
C THR A 471 7.22 -35.22 -7.93
N LEU A 472 7.62 -34.27 -7.07
CA LEU A 472 8.40 -34.65 -5.88
C LEU A 472 7.44 -35.27 -4.85
N LYS A 473 7.71 -36.51 -4.40
CA LYS A 473 7.03 -37.08 -3.23
C LYS A 473 7.32 -36.21 -2.01
N PRO A 474 6.30 -35.79 -1.24
CA PRO A 474 6.52 -35.06 0.00
C PRO A 474 7.26 -35.97 0.99
N SER A 475 8.34 -35.47 1.59
CA SER A 475 8.99 -36.12 2.72
C SER A 475 7.98 -36.25 3.86
N ASN A 476 7.97 -37.38 4.58
CA ASN A 476 7.03 -37.75 5.66
C ASN A 476 6.96 -36.75 6.85
N GLY A 477 6.44 -35.54 6.62
CA GLY A 477 6.35 -34.47 7.62
C GLY A 477 5.22 -33.45 7.40
N ALA A 478 4.51 -33.48 6.27
CA ALA A 478 3.32 -32.65 6.07
C ALA A 478 2.05 -33.41 6.51
N LEU A 479 1.34 -32.84 7.49
CA LEU A 479 0.03 -33.29 7.95
C LEU A 479 -1.03 -33.08 6.86
N THR A 480 -1.09 -33.97 5.86
CA THR A 480 -2.25 -34.11 4.98
C THR A 480 -2.76 -35.53 5.10
N GLY A 481 -3.83 -35.69 5.89
CA GLY A 481 -4.55 -36.96 6.00
C GLY A 481 -5.20 -37.31 4.67
N ASN A 482 -4.63 -38.31 3.99
CA ASN A 482 -5.22 -39.28 3.07
C ASN A 482 -4.21 -39.62 1.96
N ALA A 483 -3.28 -40.52 2.26
CA ALA A 483 -2.54 -41.25 1.23
C ALA A 483 -2.78 -42.74 1.45
N VAL A 484 -3.43 -43.36 0.47
CA VAL A 484 -3.61 -44.81 0.38
C VAL A 484 -2.27 -45.42 -0.03
N ASP A 485 -1.76 -46.34 0.78
CA ASP A 485 -0.56 -47.13 0.53
C ASP A 485 -0.59 -47.74 -0.88
N THR A 486 0.32 -47.28 -1.75
CA THR A 486 0.61 -47.93 -3.03
C THR A 486 2.13 -48.04 -3.23
N PHE A 487 2.62 -49.26 -3.03
CA PHE A 487 3.89 -49.89 -3.43
C PHE A 487 5.11 -49.02 -3.81
N ASP A 488 6.14 -49.14 -2.99
CA ASP A 488 7.51 -48.60 -3.09
C ASP A 488 8.29 -49.07 -4.34
N GLN A 489 8.34 -48.22 -5.37
CA GLN A 489 9.54 -48.07 -6.20
C GLN A 489 10.06 -46.65 -6.02
N LYS A 490 11.35 -46.51 -5.66
CA LYS A 490 12.02 -45.20 -5.59
C LYS A 490 12.22 -44.70 -7.01
N GLU A 491 11.80 -43.48 -7.28
CA GLU A 491 12.07 -42.85 -8.58
C GLU A 491 13.56 -42.55 -8.71
N ALA A 492 14.13 -42.80 -9.89
CA ALA A 492 15.53 -42.52 -10.15
C ALA A 492 15.77 -41.02 -10.38
N LEU A 493 16.69 -40.43 -9.60
CA LEU A 493 17.11 -39.04 -9.74
C LEU A 493 18.51 -38.99 -10.36
N ILE A 494 18.63 -38.32 -11.51
CA ILE A 494 19.90 -38.20 -12.24
C ILE A 494 20.55 -36.87 -11.88
N ILE A 495 21.81 -36.93 -11.45
CA ILE A 495 22.56 -35.78 -10.95
C ILE A 495 23.85 -35.62 -11.72
N GLU A 496 23.99 -34.47 -12.37
CA GLU A 496 25.21 -34.12 -13.09
C GLU A 496 26.17 -33.39 -12.13
N ALA A 497 27.31 -34.01 -11.85
CA ALA A 497 28.44 -33.35 -11.21
C ALA A 497 29.34 -32.73 -12.28
N TYR A 498 29.65 -31.44 -12.15
CA TYR A 498 30.46 -30.70 -13.13
C TYR A 498 31.58 -29.92 -12.45
N THR A 499 32.64 -29.60 -13.21
CA THR A 499 33.71 -28.74 -12.73
C THR A 499 33.37 -27.28 -13.06
N PRO A 500 33.31 -26.36 -12.07
CA PRO A 500 33.04 -24.95 -12.33
C PRO A 500 34.07 -24.34 -13.29
N PRO A 501 33.70 -23.29 -14.04
CA PRO A 501 34.66 -22.50 -14.80
C PRO A 501 35.77 -21.98 -13.87
N ASP A 502 37.01 -21.97 -14.37
CA ASP A 502 38.16 -21.40 -13.64
C ASP A 502 37.92 -19.89 -13.44
N PRO A 503 37.85 -19.40 -12.18
CA PRO A 503 37.61 -17.98 -11.90
C PRO A 503 38.81 -17.08 -12.28
N GLY A 504 39.96 -17.68 -12.61
CA GLY A 504 41.17 -16.96 -12.99
C GLY A 504 42.33 -17.22 -12.02
N PRO A 505 43.50 -16.63 -12.30
CA PRO A 505 44.74 -16.96 -11.60
C PRO A 505 44.85 -16.35 -10.19
N TYR A 506 43.94 -15.46 -9.81
CA TYR A 506 44.03 -14.72 -8.57
C TYR A 506 43.18 -15.37 -7.45
N PRO A 507 43.76 -15.65 -6.27
CA PRO A 507 43.03 -16.29 -5.17
C PRO A 507 41.79 -15.53 -4.70
N GLN A 508 41.78 -14.20 -4.80
CA GLN A 508 40.63 -13.37 -4.43
C GLN A 508 39.42 -13.48 -5.37
N ASP A 509 39.60 -14.04 -6.57
CA ASP A 509 38.53 -14.23 -7.55
C ASP A 509 37.75 -15.53 -7.28
N GLN A 510 38.19 -16.37 -6.33
CA GLN A 510 37.45 -17.56 -5.96
C GLN A 510 36.06 -17.18 -5.39
N PRO A 511 34.99 -17.81 -5.89
CA PRO A 511 33.63 -17.50 -5.45
C PRO A 511 33.45 -17.89 -3.99
N LYS A 512 32.71 -17.05 -3.24
CA LYS A 512 32.36 -17.36 -1.86
C LYS A 512 31.34 -18.50 -1.83
N GLN A 513 31.60 -19.53 -1.03
CA GLN A 513 30.79 -20.73 -0.95
C GLN A 513 29.98 -20.81 0.34
N ASN A 514 28.83 -21.45 0.24
CA ASN A 514 28.02 -21.90 1.37
C ASN A 514 28.80 -22.80 2.33
N SER A 515 28.59 -22.60 3.63
CA SER A 515 29.06 -23.50 4.69
C SER A 515 27.93 -24.24 5.42
N VAL A 516 26.66 -23.94 5.11
CA VAL A 516 25.50 -24.47 5.80
C VAL A 516 25.10 -25.82 5.22
N ARG A 517 25.01 -26.86 6.06
CA ARG A 517 24.44 -28.16 5.69
C ARG A 517 22.91 -28.09 5.84
N PHE A 518 22.20 -27.88 4.74
CA PHE A 518 20.74 -27.73 4.75
C PHE A 518 20.04 -29.06 5.07
N THR A 519 18.95 -29.00 5.84
CA THR A 519 18.13 -30.20 6.10
C THR A 519 17.30 -30.58 4.87
N PRO A 520 16.80 -31.83 4.77
CA PRO A 520 15.91 -32.22 3.67
C PRO A 520 14.71 -31.28 3.50
N THR A 521 14.10 -30.83 4.61
CA THR A 521 12.98 -29.87 4.60
C THR A 521 13.40 -28.48 4.10
N GLN A 522 14.62 -28.02 4.44
CA GLN A 522 15.14 -26.75 3.91
C GLN A 522 15.45 -26.87 2.40
N VAL A 523 15.94 -28.02 1.95
CA VAL A 523 16.16 -28.29 0.52
C VAL A 523 14.83 -28.34 -0.25
N GLU A 524 13.78 -28.94 0.32
CA GLU A 524 12.43 -28.89 -0.26
C GLU A 524 11.91 -27.44 -0.37
N ALA A 525 12.12 -26.62 0.66
CA ALA A 525 11.80 -25.19 0.61
C ALA A 525 12.63 -24.44 -0.45
N ILE A 526 13.92 -24.78 -0.62
CA ILE A 526 14.77 -24.21 -1.67
C ILE A 526 14.23 -24.59 -3.04
N ILE A 527 13.93 -25.87 -3.27
CA ILE A 527 13.38 -26.37 -4.53
C ILE A 527 12.04 -25.69 -4.85
N SER A 528 11.14 -25.57 -3.88
CA SER A 528 9.87 -24.89 -4.06
C SER A 528 10.08 -23.42 -4.41
N GLY A 529 10.97 -22.71 -3.69
CA GLY A 529 11.18 -21.28 -3.86
C GLY A 529 11.93 -20.85 -5.13
N ILE A 530 12.62 -21.77 -5.81
CA ILE A 530 13.26 -21.49 -7.11
C ILE A 530 12.31 -21.77 -8.30
N GLN A 531 11.25 -22.53 -8.07
CA GLN A 531 10.27 -22.85 -9.09
C GLN A 531 9.19 -21.77 -9.18
N PRO A 532 8.49 -21.62 -10.32
CA PRO A 532 7.34 -20.73 -10.42
C PRO A 532 6.23 -21.14 -9.43
N GLY A 533 5.54 -20.16 -8.84
CA GLY A 533 4.39 -20.38 -7.96
C GLY A 533 4.48 -19.63 -6.63
N LEU A 534 3.67 -20.08 -5.67
CA LEU A 534 3.66 -19.57 -4.30
C LEU A 534 4.34 -20.59 -3.36
N THR A 535 5.43 -20.16 -2.73
CA THR A 535 6.11 -20.95 -1.69
C THR A 535 5.91 -20.30 -0.33
N MET A 536 5.25 -21.01 0.58
CA MET A 536 5.07 -20.58 1.96
C MET A 536 5.97 -21.39 2.89
N VAL A 537 6.97 -20.74 3.50
CA VAL A 537 7.90 -21.39 4.42
C VAL A 537 7.59 -20.97 5.86
N VAL A 538 7.07 -21.92 6.65
CA VAL A 538 6.86 -21.72 8.09
C VAL A 538 8.10 -22.21 8.84
N GLY A 539 8.80 -21.30 9.51
CA GLY A 539 9.99 -21.65 10.30
C GLY A 539 9.91 -21.08 11.72
N PRO A 540 9.93 -21.92 12.77
CA PRO A 540 10.14 -21.47 14.14
C PRO A 540 11.41 -20.60 14.32
N PRO A 541 11.56 -19.87 15.43
CA PRO A 541 12.80 -19.16 15.73
C PRO A 541 14.01 -20.10 15.70
N GLY A 542 15.10 -19.68 15.04
CA GLY A 542 16.34 -20.46 14.97
C GLY A 542 16.39 -21.57 13.91
N THR A 543 15.36 -21.79 13.08
CA THR A 543 15.36 -22.86 12.06
C THR A 543 16.08 -22.53 10.75
N GLY A 544 16.91 -21.48 10.73
CA GLY A 544 17.71 -21.12 9.55
C GLY A 544 16.94 -20.48 8.39
N LYS A 545 15.78 -19.86 8.63
CA LYS A 545 14.97 -19.17 7.59
C LYS A 545 15.80 -18.25 6.69
N THR A 546 16.67 -17.44 7.28
CA THR A 546 17.52 -16.50 6.55
C THR A 546 18.49 -17.23 5.63
N ASP A 547 19.10 -18.33 6.09
CA ASP A 547 20.02 -19.13 5.27
C ASP A 547 19.31 -19.80 4.10
N THR A 548 18.11 -20.36 4.34
CA THR A 548 17.26 -20.93 3.28
C THR A 548 16.87 -19.87 2.24
N ALA A 549 16.46 -18.68 2.68
CA ALA A 549 16.10 -17.58 1.78
C ALA A 549 17.30 -17.10 0.94
N VAL A 550 18.47 -16.92 1.57
CA VAL A 550 19.71 -16.53 0.88
C VAL A 550 20.10 -17.58 -0.15
N GLN A 551 19.92 -18.88 0.15
CA GLN A 551 20.22 -19.94 -0.81
C GLN A 551 19.25 -19.93 -2.01
N ILE A 552 17.95 -19.71 -1.78
CA ILE A 552 16.97 -19.54 -2.87
C ILE A 552 17.42 -18.40 -3.80
N LEU A 553 17.78 -17.25 -3.23
CA LEU A 553 18.24 -16.09 -3.99
C LEU A 553 19.53 -16.37 -4.76
N ASN A 554 20.47 -17.10 -4.17
CA ASN A 554 21.71 -17.50 -4.83
C ASN A 554 21.44 -18.40 -6.04
N VAL A 555 20.58 -19.40 -5.87
CA VAL A 555 20.20 -20.32 -6.95
C VAL A 555 19.44 -19.58 -8.06
N LEU A 556 18.48 -18.72 -7.71
CA LEU A 556 17.75 -17.91 -8.69
C LEU A 556 18.68 -16.96 -9.47
N TYR A 557 19.63 -16.32 -8.79
CA TYR A 557 20.59 -15.42 -9.44
C TYR A 557 21.38 -16.12 -10.56
N HIS A 558 21.84 -17.35 -10.31
CA HIS A 558 22.63 -18.09 -11.30
C HIS A 558 21.81 -18.81 -12.36
N ASN A 559 20.58 -19.26 -12.05
CA ASN A 559 19.74 -19.98 -13.02
C ASN A 559 18.86 -19.04 -13.86
N CYS A 560 18.53 -17.86 -13.34
CA CYS A 560 17.63 -16.89 -13.97
C CYS A 560 18.28 -15.49 -14.08
N PRO A 561 19.43 -15.34 -14.78
CA PRO A 561 20.23 -14.10 -14.75
C PRO A 561 19.53 -12.87 -15.36
N SER A 562 18.47 -13.08 -16.16
CA SER A 562 17.65 -11.98 -16.72
C SER A 562 16.54 -11.50 -15.79
N GLN A 563 16.25 -12.24 -14.72
CA GLN A 563 15.20 -11.90 -13.77
C GLN A 563 15.73 -10.96 -12.67
N ARG A 564 14.81 -10.31 -11.97
CA ARG A 564 15.09 -9.44 -10.83
C ARG A 564 14.26 -9.91 -9.64
N THR A 565 14.88 -9.96 -8.47
CA THR A 565 14.20 -10.38 -7.24
C THR A 565 13.98 -9.19 -6.33
N LEU A 566 12.72 -8.96 -5.94
CA LEU A 566 12.34 -7.96 -4.94
C LEU A 566 12.26 -8.62 -3.57
N ILE A 567 12.97 -8.05 -2.59
CA ILE A 567 12.98 -8.54 -1.21
C ILE A 567 12.26 -7.51 -0.34
N ILE A 568 11.26 -7.95 0.40
CA ILE A 568 10.46 -7.11 1.29
C ILE A 568 10.52 -7.73 2.70
N THR A 569 10.84 -6.92 3.70
CA THR A 569 10.84 -7.32 5.11
C THR A 569 10.10 -6.28 5.95
N HIS A 570 9.58 -6.71 7.10
CA HIS A 570 8.93 -5.79 8.05
C HIS A 570 9.95 -4.88 8.77
N SER A 571 11.14 -5.39 9.08
CA SER A 571 12.17 -4.64 9.80
C SER A 571 13.45 -4.46 8.97
N ASN A 572 14.11 -3.32 9.20
CA ASN A 572 15.45 -3.05 8.66
C ASN A 572 16.47 -4.07 9.15
N GLN A 573 16.36 -4.54 10.40
CA GLN A 573 17.28 -5.56 10.91
C GLN A 573 17.20 -6.86 10.10
N ALA A 574 15.99 -7.35 9.81
CA ALA A 574 15.82 -8.56 9.01
C ALA A 574 16.37 -8.38 7.60
N LEU A 575 16.25 -7.17 7.02
CA LEU A 575 16.85 -6.84 5.73
C LEU A 575 18.38 -6.83 5.81
N ASN A 576 18.96 -6.21 6.85
CA ASN A 576 20.41 -6.17 7.08
C ASN A 576 20.98 -7.59 7.16
N ASP A 577 20.39 -8.44 8.03
CA ASP A 577 20.84 -9.82 8.23
C ASP A 577 20.83 -10.62 6.92
N LEU A 578 19.80 -10.41 6.09
CA LEU A 578 19.67 -11.08 4.81
C LEU A 578 20.69 -10.54 3.79
N PHE A 579 20.87 -9.21 3.70
CA PHE A 579 21.85 -8.58 2.83
C PHE A 579 23.29 -8.98 3.17
N GLU A 580 23.66 -8.98 4.44
CA GLU A 580 24.99 -9.39 4.91
C GLU A 580 25.29 -10.85 4.52
N LYS A 581 24.30 -11.74 4.64
CA LYS A 581 24.45 -13.13 4.20
C LYS A 581 24.50 -13.28 2.68
N ILE A 582 23.78 -12.48 1.90
CA ILE A 582 23.91 -12.47 0.43
C ILE A 582 25.33 -12.05 0.03
N MET A 583 25.92 -11.07 0.71
CA MET A 583 27.29 -10.62 0.44
C MET A 583 28.36 -11.68 0.74
N GLN A 584 28.02 -12.70 1.51
CA GLN A 584 28.84 -13.88 1.77
C GLN A 584 28.65 -14.98 0.72
N ARG A 585 27.83 -14.77 -0.31
CA ARG A 585 27.62 -15.68 -1.46
C ARG A 585 28.26 -15.16 -2.73
N ASP A 586 28.22 -15.98 -3.78
CA ASP A 586 28.70 -15.63 -5.13
C ASP A 586 27.75 -14.68 -5.87
N VAL A 587 27.33 -13.61 -5.20
CA VAL A 587 26.45 -12.56 -5.74
C VAL A 587 27.22 -11.25 -5.74
N PRO A 588 27.60 -10.70 -6.91
CA PRO A 588 28.33 -9.45 -6.98
C PRO A 588 27.53 -8.28 -6.40
N ALA A 589 28.16 -7.52 -5.50
CA ALA A 589 27.57 -6.35 -4.82
C ALA A 589 27.03 -5.25 -5.76
N ARG A 590 27.39 -5.30 -7.05
CA ARG A 590 26.89 -4.38 -8.10
C ARG A 590 25.42 -4.64 -8.49
N TYR A 591 24.90 -5.84 -8.23
CA TYR A 591 23.51 -6.21 -8.50
C TYR A 591 22.61 -6.04 -7.28
N LEU A 592 23.17 -5.64 -6.14
CA LEU A 592 22.45 -5.44 -4.89
C LEU A 592 22.10 -3.96 -4.74
N LEU A 593 20.82 -3.67 -4.52
CA LEU A 593 20.30 -2.34 -4.23
C LEU A 593 19.39 -2.43 -3.01
N ARG A 594 19.63 -1.58 -2.02
CA ARG A 594 18.74 -1.41 -0.88
C ARG A 594 17.99 -0.08 -1.02
N LEU A 595 16.71 -0.10 -0.66
CA LEU A 595 15.86 1.10 -0.60
C LEU A 595 15.30 1.21 0.82
N GLY A 596 15.49 2.36 1.47
CA GLY A 596 14.87 2.67 2.75
C GLY A 596 15.80 3.33 3.76
N GLN A 597 15.22 3.82 4.86
CA GLN A 597 15.97 4.42 5.96
C GLN A 597 16.58 3.29 6.81
N GLY A 598 17.91 3.19 6.89
CA GLY A 598 18.60 2.12 7.66
C GLY A 598 19.89 1.59 7.03
N GLU A 599 20.26 2.11 5.85
CA GLU A 599 21.49 1.74 5.14
C GLU A 599 22.76 1.98 5.97
N GLN A 600 22.75 2.99 6.84
CA GLN A 600 23.87 3.35 7.72
C GLN A 600 24.17 2.29 8.80
N GLU A 601 23.24 1.36 9.05
CA GLU A 601 23.37 0.31 10.08
C GLU A 601 23.94 -1.00 9.53
N LEU A 602 24.21 -1.10 8.23
CA LEU A 602 24.89 -2.27 7.64
C LEU A 602 26.32 -2.35 8.17
N ALA A 603 26.73 -3.53 8.66
CA ALA A 603 28.09 -3.78 9.13
C ALA A 603 29.07 -3.97 7.94
N THR A 604 29.07 -3.03 6.99
CA THR A 604 29.85 -3.11 5.75
C THR A 604 30.38 -1.75 5.35
N ASP A 605 31.61 -1.71 4.84
CA ASP A 605 32.22 -0.48 4.28
C ASP A 605 31.54 -0.02 2.96
N LEU A 606 30.63 -0.83 2.41
CA LEU A 606 29.94 -0.58 1.16
C LEU A 606 28.59 0.10 1.40
N ASP A 607 28.38 1.25 0.76
CA ASP A 607 27.09 1.97 0.81
C ASP A 607 26.12 1.46 -0.28
N PHE A 608 25.12 0.65 0.11
CA PHE A 608 24.11 0.06 -0.77
C PHE A 608 22.92 0.97 -1.08
N SER A 609 22.98 2.24 -0.66
CA SER A 609 22.01 3.26 -1.03
C SER A 609 22.05 3.58 -2.52
N ARG A 610 20.99 4.22 -3.04
CA ARG A 610 20.98 4.70 -4.43
C ARG A 610 22.23 5.54 -4.74
N GLN A 611 22.58 6.48 -3.87
CA GLN A 611 23.74 7.36 -4.06
C GLN A 611 25.06 6.59 -3.90
N GLY A 612 25.14 5.74 -2.88
CA GLY A 612 26.30 4.88 -2.61
C GLY A 612 26.62 3.94 -3.75
N ARG A 613 25.60 3.34 -4.37
CA ARG A 613 25.76 2.50 -5.57
C ARG A 613 26.22 3.31 -6.77
N VAL A 614 25.70 4.52 -6.99
CA VAL A 614 26.18 5.42 -8.06
C VAL A 614 27.66 5.75 -7.85
N ASN A 615 28.05 6.17 -6.64
CA ASN A 615 29.42 6.49 -6.30
C ASN A 615 30.36 5.28 -6.48
N ALA A 616 29.95 4.10 -6.00
CA ALA A 616 30.72 2.87 -6.14
C ALA A 616 30.92 2.47 -7.61
N MET A 617 29.90 2.65 -8.47
CA MET A 617 30.03 2.40 -9.90
C MET A 617 30.97 3.39 -10.59
N LEU A 618 30.97 4.67 -10.18
CA LEU A 618 31.88 5.68 -10.71
C LEU A 618 33.34 5.38 -10.34
N VAL A 619 33.60 4.97 -9.10
CA VAL A 619 34.95 4.57 -8.66
C VAL A 619 35.40 3.32 -9.42
N ARG A 620 34.56 2.27 -9.43
CA ARG A 620 34.86 1.02 -10.15
C ARG A 620 35.10 1.24 -11.64
N ARG A 621 34.37 2.17 -12.27
CA ARG A 621 34.58 2.56 -13.67
C ARG A 621 36.01 3.05 -13.87
N LEU A 622 36.52 3.92 -13.00
CA LEU A 622 37.88 4.45 -13.11
C LEU A 622 38.94 3.36 -12.90
N GLU A 623 38.74 2.48 -11.91
CA GLU A 623 39.62 1.34 -11.65
C GLU A 623 39.72 0.38 -12.85
N LEU A 624 38.58 -0.01 -13.42
CA LEU A 624 38.55 -0.92 -14.58
C LEU A 624 39.14 -0.29 -15.84
N LEU A 625 38.94 1.02 -16.04
CA LEU A 625 39.57 1.74 -17.15
C LEU A 625 41.09 1.79 -17.00
N SER A 626 41.60 1.98 -15.79
CA SER A 626 43.03 1.86 -15.48
C SER A 626 43.58 0.45 -15.78
N GLU A 627 42.81 -0.61 -15.50
CA GLU A 627 43.21 -1.98 -15.86
C GLU A 627 43.23 -2.21 -17.38
N VAL A 628 42.31 -1.59 -18.13
CA VAL A 628 42.33 -1.61 -19.60
C VAL A 628 43.59 -0.92 -20.14
N GLU A 629 43.97 0.24 -19.59
CA GLU A 629 45.24 0.90 -19.96
C GLU A 629 46.45 0.01 -19.65
N ARG A 630 46.45 -0.65 -18.49
CA ARG A 630 47.53 -1.57 -18.09
C ARG A 630 47.64 -2.76 -19.05
N LEU A 631 46.51 -3.32 -19.49
CA LEU A 631 46.47 -4.41 -20.46
C LEU A 631 46.90 -3.93 -21.87
N ALA A 632 46.50 -2.73 -22.29
CA ALA A 632 46.94 -2.16 -23.56
C ALA A 632 48.48 -1.97 -23.58
N ARG A 633 49.05 -1.47 -22.47
CA ARG A 633 50.51 -1.34 -22.30
C ARG A 633 51.22 -2.70 -22.37
N SER A 634 50.69 -3.73 -21.72
CA SER A 634 51.31 -5.06 -21.74
C SER A 634 51.28 -5.72 -23.14
N LEU A 635 50.28 -5.36 -23.95
CA LEU A 635 50.15 -5.78 -25.36
C LEU A 635 50.86 -4.83 -26.35
N GLN A 636 51.55 -3.80 -25.86
CA GLN A 636 52.27 -2.79 -26.68
C GLN A 636 51.35 -2.02 -27.64
N LEU A 637 50.11 -1.75 -27.23
CA LEU A 637 49.11 -0.98 -27.97
C LEU A 637 49.02 0.49 -27.46
N PRO A 638 48.46 1.42 -28.25
CA PRO A 638 48.30 2.83 -27.85
C PRO A 638 47.46 2.99 -26.57
N GLU A 639 47.84 3.94 -25.71
CA GLU A 639 47.23 4.14 -24.38
C GLU A 639 45.86 4.81 -24.39
N ASP A 640 45.47 5.45 -25.50
CA ASP A 640 44.23 6.23 -25.63
C ASP A 640 42.94 5.39 -25.53
N VAL A 641 43.07 4.05 -25.40
CA VAL A 641 41.95 3.11 -25.34
C VAL A 641 41.25 3.06 -23.99
N GLY A 642 41.91 3.45 -22.89
CA GLY A 642 41.36 3.39 -21.53
C GLY A 642 40.62 4.64 -21.06
N TYR A 643 40.42 5.65 -21.91
CA TYR A 643 39.81 6.92 -21.50
C TYR A 643 38.31 6.82 -21.17
N THR A 644 37.57 5.95 -21.88
CA THR A 644 36.13 5.78 -21.73
C THR A 644 35.72 4.32 -21.81
N CYS A 645 34.52 3.99 -21.31
CA CYS A 645 33.95 2.65 -21.45
C CYS A 645 33.71 2.28 -22.93
N GLU A 646 33.47 3.28 -23.79
CA GLU A 646 33.27 3.07 -25.22
C GLU A 646 34.59 2.66 -25.90
N THR A 647 35.66 3.41 -25.66
CA THR A 647 37.00 3.09 -26.19
C THR A 647 37.53 1.77 -25.66
N ALA A 648 37.24 1.44 -24.39
CA ALA A 648 37.56 0.14 -23.83
C ALA A 648 36.81 -1.00 -24.54
N GLY A 649 35.56 -0.78 -24.96
CA GLY A 649 34.80 -1.72 -25.78
C GLY A 649 35.41 -1.92 -27.17
N TYR A 650 35.85 -0.84 -27.83
CA TYR A 650 36.57 -0.92 -29.10
C TYR A 650 37.94 -1.60 -28.97
N PHE A 651 38.57 -1.56 -27.79
CA PHE A 651 39.81 -2.30 -27.53
C PHE A 651 39.55 -3.80 -27.30
N TRP A 652 38.50 -4.14 -26.55
CA TRP A 652 38.17 -5.54 -26.22
C TRP A 652 37.91 -6.41 -27.46
N LEU A 653 37.10 -5.91 -28.40
CA LEU A 653 36.64 -6.68 -29.56
C LEU A 653 37.78 -7.17 -30.49
N PRO A 654 38.69 -6.31 -30.99
CA PRO A 654 39.75 -6.70 -31.93
C PRO A 654 41.08 -7.12 -31.28
N HIS A 655 41.31 -6.85 -29.99
CA HIS A 655 42.62 -7.10 -29.36
C HIS A 655 42.59 -8.13 -28.24
N VAL A 656 41.42 -8.46 -27.70
CA VAL A 656 41.31 -9.41 -26.58
C VAL A 656 40.35 -10.56 -26.90
N TYR A 657 39.24 -10.28 -27.56
CA TYR A 657 38.23 -11.30 -27.88
C TYR A 657 38.54 -12.12 -29.13
N SER A 658 39.03 -11.48 -30.19
CA SER A 658 39.44 -12.13 -31.45
C SER A 658 40.79 -12.81 -31.32
#